data_AF-A0A8S1WI78-F1
#
_entry.id   AF-A0A8S1WI78-F1
#
_cell.length_a   1.000
_cell.length_b   1.000
_cell.length_c   1.000
_cell.angle_alpha   90.00
_cell.angle_beta   90.00
_cell.angle_gamma   90.00
#
_symmetry.space_group_name_H-M   'P 1'
#
loop_
_entity.id
_entity.type
_entity.pdbx_description
1 polymer ?
#
loop_
_entity_poly.entity_id
_entity_poly.type
_entity_poly.pdbx_seq_one_letter_code
_entity_poly.pdbx_strand_id
1 'polypeptide(L)'
;MVDTPSIQFLGYLAPQLSSPYKFFEEKETVLIYLNYFEIDNQMLILLSPCPLEYSQQSFIAFSSTIRPRYRVSQKLMVSLDQFKSIVSFNILLFGDLYQTNKTQSQPFNARNFQTFIAPNPLPQINILVVPGVYSIHFDQIYEFLESKLAQKNQQIYPQPKFDILVYTTNPYRVCNIQYQFDKTTQLIDYFFYLIDNQIYSDINEIQQIFMLDDIKGTLLEFLSGRNYPTSANFIQFIRKNFSYNAQDTKFYILQQIKGFNQIHQNADYVKTFCQNCEDGNKCTLLSSQNQQIYFAGQSSLFKYPLSVKFMDLVCRTFSQLICQLFLIANAQNVTYQLNRLANIDKIEEAISCPSFNPQRNYQNLEMLGDVVIKYLTSAMLFEDPKYKTENTLSSARVRLITNKHLSSIYGHLKLNIMNFKINSKKLLNHMMMIINEQEDSKLSLKQQADIYEALCGACYIKNYQFKDLMDFFKLTRFEFKGSVPQYYKGNPLIDFSVNSQDLDHDNDYPLKKQIVKRPFSETVKFDQPLEEFQDYLGCKLNFIAEAMTVDQFERLEFFGDAILELLVIVNVHKECEKLYYNPRQQQLCREGKIPQKLLLCPGMLHTAKISLLDSGFMGTMAIYHNFHQYARNLPKEIQNSITKALGLLREDQFTDFRRINQYSQYIPKIMSDLWESVAACILAEYGWEKVIEIYGEMYKPYIKYFVENISLIYDFCQSTGNVKS
;
A
#
# COMPACT_ATOMS: atom_id res chain seq x y z
N MET A 1 -42.48 18.88 5.16
CA MET A 1 -43.67 18.21 5.71
C MET A 1 -43.46 16.73 5.60
N VAL A 2 -43.58 16.07 6.76
CA VAL A 2 -43.74 14.63 7.00
C VAL A 2 -42.54 13.74 6.70
N ASP A 3 -41.88 13.39 7.81
CA ASP A 3 -41.09 12.20 8.02
C ASP A 3 -41.79 10.95 7.45
N THR A 4 -41.15 10.31 6.49
CA THR A 4 -41.33 8.88 6.26
C THR A 4 -40.16 8.16 6.93
N PRO A 5 -40.40 7.31 7.96
CA PRO A 5 -39.37 6.49 8.54
C PRO A 5 -39.05 5.40 7.51
N SER A 6 -38.04 5.65 6.67
CA SER A 6 -37.46 4.59 5.88
C SER A 6 -36.77 3.65 6.85
N ILE A 7 -37.43 2.51 7.10
CA ILE A 7 -36.79 1.25 7.49
C ILE A 7 -35.72 0.99 6.42
N GLN A 8 -34.54 1.60 6.59
CA GLN A 8 -33.40 1.32 5.75
C GLN A 8 -32.88 -0.04 6.19
N PHE A 9 -32.90 -0.98 5.24
CA PHE A 9 -32.04 -2.14 5.18
C PHE A 9 -30.78 -1.92 6.03
N LEU A 10 -30.44 -2.89 6.88
CA LEU A 10 -29.10 -3.04 7.46
C LEU A 10 -28.08 -3.30 6.32
N GLY A 11 -27.95 -2.34 5.41
CA GLY A 11 -26.87 -2.24 4.46
C GLY A 11 -25.60 -1.97 5.24
N TYR A 12 -24.53 -2.65 4.86
CA TYR A 12 -23.19 -2.42 5.38
C TYR A 12 -22.87 -0.91 5.31
N LEU A 13 -22.82 -0.24 6.47
CA LEU A 13 -22.41 1.16 6.56
C LEU A 13 -20.89 1.25 6.37
N ALA A 14 -20.45 2.34 5.76
CA ALA A 14 -19.04 2.65 5.62
C ALA A 14 -18.38 2.78 7.01
N PRO A 15 -17.22 2.14 7.26
CA PRO A 15 -16.63 2.12 8.58
C PRO A 15 -16.09 3.50 8.97
N GLN A 16 -16.68 4.08 10.00
CA GLN A 16 -16.07 5.20 10.71
C GLN A 16 -15.65 4.67 12.08
N LEU A 17 -14.35 4.68 12.35
CA LEU A 17 -13.83 4.22 13.65
C LEU A 17 -14.36 5.06 14.82
N SER A 18 -14.92 6.24 14.53
CA SER A 18 -15.61 7.13 15.48
C SER A 18 -17.11 6.92 15.60
N SER A 19 -17.71 6.02 14.80
CA SER A 19 -19.13 5.69 14.90
C SER A 19 -19.48 5.14 16.28
N PRO A 20 -20.62 5.53 16.87
CA PRO A 20 -21.10 4.89 18.09
C PRO A 20 -21.46 3.42 17.85
N TYR A 21 -21.36 2.60 18.89
CA TYR A 21 -21.84 1.22 18.87
C TYR A 21 -23.37 1.17 18.75
N LYS A 22 -23.89 0.20 17.99
CA LYS A 22 -25.32 0.08 17.68
C LYS A 22 -26.04 -0.82 18.67
N PHE A 23 -27.24 -0.39 19.05
CA PHE A 23 -28.12 -1.08 20.00
C PHE A 23 -29.33 -1.66 19.28
N PHE A 24 -29.80 -2.80 19.76
CA PHE A 24 -30.98 -3.51 19.28
C PHE A 24 -31.90 -3.86 20.46
N GLU A 25 -33.12 -4.33 20.16
CA GLU A 25 -34.06 -4.88 21.15
C GLU A 25 -34.23 -3.97 22.38
N GLU A 26 -34.80 -2.78 22.18
CA GLU A 26 -35.03 -1.78 23.24
C GLU A 26 -33.77 -1.32 24.01
N LYS A 27 -32.57 -1.49 23.41
CA LYS A 27 -31.25 -1.16 23.97
C LYS A 27 -30.72 -2.18 24.99
N GLU A 28 -31.23 -3.41 24.99
CA GLU A 28 -30.71 -4.49 25.83
C GLU A 28 -29.48 -5.18 25.23
N THR A 29 -29.35 -5.17 23.90
CA THR A 29 -28.25 -5.83 23.19
C THR A 29 -27.45 -4.87 22.33
N VAL A 30 -26.14 -5.10 22.24
CA VAL A 30 -25.17 -4.27 21.52
C VAL A 30 -24.48 -5.11 20.45
N LEU A 31 -24.45 -4.59 19.22
CA LEU A 31 -23.72 -5.20 18.11
C LEU A 31 -22.27 -4.73 18.12
N ILE A 32 -21.34 -5.68 18.20
CA ILE A 32 -19.90 -5.44 18.13
C ILE A 32 -19.28 -6.25 16.98
N TYR A 33 -18.20 -5.73 16.41
CA TYR A 33 -17.43 -6.40 15.36
C TYR A 33 -16.04 -6.76 15.87
N LEU A 34 -15.68 -8.04 15.78
CA LEU A 34 -14.43 -8.60 16.25
C LEU A 34 -13.41 -8.65 15.11
N ASN A 35 -12.29 -8.00 15.34
CA ASN A 35 -11.13 -7.97 14.45
C ASN A 35 -10.01 -8.78 15.10
N TYR A 36 -9.71 -9.92 14.49
CA TYR A 36 -8.74 -10.87 15.02
C TYR A 36 -7.38 -10.62 14.36
N PHE A 37 -6.36 -10.39 15.19
CA PHE A 37 -4.97 -10.25 14.75
C PHE A 37 -4.13 -11.38 15.34
N GLU A 38 -3.41 -12.08 14.47
CA GLU A 38 -2.37 -13.04 14.84
C GLU A 38 -1.04 -12.29 14.96
N ILE A 39 -0.44 -12.32 16.15
CA ILE A 39 0.75 -11.57 16.53
C ILE A 39 1.72 -12.51 17.26
N ASP A 40 2.90 -12.78 16.71
CA ASP A 40 3.89 -13.70 17.32
C ASP A 40 3.28 -15.06 17.74
N ASN A 41 2.40 -15.64 16.89
CA ASN A 41 1.60 -16.85 17.15
C ASN A 41 0.59 -16.74 18.31
N GLN A 42 0.26 -15.52 18.73
CA GLN A 42 -0.77 -15.24 19.72
C GLN A 42 -1.91 -14.45 19.09
N MET A 43 -3.10 -14.50 19.69
CA MET A 43 -4.26 -13.78 19.16
C MET A 43 -4.54 -12.53 19.99
N LEU A 44 -4.85 -11.43 19.30
CA LEU A 44 -5.38 -10.21 19.87
C LEU A 44 -6.71 -9.87 19.20
N ILE A 45 -7.71 -9.54 20.01
CA ILE A 45 -9.06 -9.19 19.53
C ILE A 45 -9.28 -7.69 19.75
N LEU A 46 -9.51 -6.97 18.65
CA LEU A 46 -9.95 -5.57 18.68
C LEU A 46 -11.43 -5.48 18.28
N LEU A 47 -12.22 -4.72 19.04
CA LEU A 47 -13.63 -4.48 18.77
C LEU A 47 -13.80 -3.17 18.01
N SER A 48 -14.64 -3.18 16.98
CA SER A 48 -15.04 -1.99 16.22
C SER A 48 -16.57 -1.81 16.21
N PRO A 49 -17.06 -0.57 16.06
CA PRO A 49 -18.49 -0.27 15.99
C PRO A 49 -19.11 -0.64 14.63
N CYS A 50 -18.29 -0.68 13.58
CA CYS A 50 -18.65 -1.02 12.21
C CYS A 50 -17.75 -2.15 11.69
N PRO A 51 -18.21 -2.92 10.69
CA PRO A 51 -17.41 -3.99 10.10
C PRO A 51 -16.27 -3.42 9.26
N LEU A 52 -15.09 -4.00 9.40
CA LEU A 52 -13.91 -3.73 8.59
C LEU A 52 -13.70 -4.86 7.58
N GLU A 53 -13.37 -4.48 6.35
CA GLU A 53 -13.05 -5.35 5.24
C GLU A 53 -11.57 -5.16 4.89
N TYR A 54 -10.76 -6.21 5.08
CA TYR A 54 -9.32 -6.21 4.86
C TYR A 54 -9.01 -6.62 3.42
N SER A 55 -8.22 -5.79 2.75
CA SER A 55 -7.71 -6.02 1.41
C SER A 55 -6.51 -6.98 1.46
N GLN A 56 -6.11 -7.61 0.34
CA GLN A 56 -4.85 -8.38 0.29
C GLN A 56 -3.62 -7.53 0.62
N GLN A 57 -3.69 -6.23 0.32
CA GLN A 57 -2.61 -5.30 0.63
C GLN A 57 -2.49 -5.07 2.11
N SER A 58 -3.63 -5.01 2.83
CA SER A 58 -3.62 -4.86 4.27
C SER A 58 -2.79 -5.98 4.92
N PHE A 59 -2.93 -7.23 4.45
CA PHE A 59 -2.11 -8.37 4.92
C PHE A 59 -0.61 -8.23 4.63
N ILE A 60 -0.23 -7.48 3.60
CA ILE A 60 1.16 -7.19 3.23
C ILE A 60 1.72 -6.00 4.02
N ALA A 61 0.88 -5.00 4.29
CA ALA A 61 1.25 -3.78 5.00
C ALA A 61 1.54 -4.02 6.48
N PHE A 62 0.93 -5.05 7.07
CA PHE A 62 1.35 -5.53 8.38
C PHE A 62 2.70 -6.27 8.29
N SER A 63 3.53 -6.14 9.33
CA SER A 63 4.81 -6.85 9.42
C SER A 63 4.60 -8.36 9.34
N SER A 64 5.66 -9.12 9.05
CA SER A 64 5.59 -10.60 9.05
C SER A 64 5.02 -11.17 10.36
N THR A 65 5.14 -10.42 11.46
CA THR A 65 4.70 -10.75 12.82
C THR A 65 3.26 -10.37 13.14
N ILE A 66 2.57 -9.52 12.38
CA ILE A 66 1.18 -9.10 12.64
C ILE A 66 0.33 -9.43 11.42
N ARG A 67 -0.78 -10.16 11.56
CA ARG A 67 -1.68 -10.43 10.42
C ARG A 67 -3.13 -10.47 10.85
N PRO A 68 -4.06 -9.85 10.09
CA PRO A 68 -5.48 -10.08 10.33
C PRO A 68 -5.81 -11.55 10.03
N ARG A 69 -6.67 -12.18 10.82
CA ARG A 69 -7.03 -13.59 10.65
C ARG A 69 -8.12 -13.80 9.60
N TYR A 70 -9.03 -12.83 9.50
CA TYR A 70 -10.20 -12.89 8.61
C TYR A 70 -10.22 -11.66 7.71
N ARG A 71 -10.74 -11.83 6.48
CA ARG A 71 -10.94 -10.70 5.55
C ARG A 71 -12.04 -9.75 5.97
N VAL A 72 -12.97 -10.19 6.81
CA VAL A 72 -14.07 -9.35 7.31
C VAL A 72 -14.20 -9.56 8.81
N SER A 73 -14.46 -8.48 9.55
CA SER A 73 -14.75 -8.55 10.98
C SER A 73 -15.89 -9.52 11.26
N GLN A 74 -15.77 -10.29 12.34
CA GLN A 74 -16.83 -11.20 12.78
C GLN A 74 -17.85 -10.41 13.61
N LYS A 75 -19.14 -10.63 13.39
CA LYS A 75 -20.20 -9.97 14.16
C LYS A 75 -20.50 -10.76 15.44
N LEU A 76 -20.78 -10.05 16.54
CA LEU A 76 -21.26 -10.63 17.79
C LEU A 76 -22.27 -9.70 18.45
N MET A 77 -23.34 -10.28 18.99
CA MET A 77 -24.28 -9.57 19.86
C MET A 77 -23.90 -9.85 21.31
N VAL A 78 -23.81 -8.80 22.13
CA VAL A 78 -23.54 -8.91 23.56
C VAL A 78 -24.63 -8.18 24.34
N SER A 79 -24.89 -8.60 25.58
CA SER A 79 -25.79 -7.85 26.47
C SER A 79 -25.21 -6.47 26.80
N LEU A 80 -26.09 -5.53 27.16
CA LEU A 80 -25.71 -4.21 27.62
C LEU A 80 -24.70 -4.27 28.78
N ASP A 81 -24.90 -5.19 29.73
CA ASP A 81 -24.02 -5.30 30.88
C ASP A 81 -22.65 -5.87 30.52
N GLN A 82 -22.60 -6.87 29.62
CA GLN A 82 -21.33 -7.32 29.03
C GLN A 82 -20.59 -6.18 28.32
N PHE A 83 -21.30 -5.35 27.55
CA PHE A 83 -20.69 -4.22 26.87
C PHE A 83 -20.20 -3.14 27.83
N LYS A 84 -20.97 -2.81 28.88
CA LYS A 84 -20.50 -1.91 29.96
C LYS A 84 -19.22 -2.43 30.59
N SER A 85 -19.14 -3.73 30.88
CA SER A 85 -17.93 -4.34 31.43
C SER A 85 -16.74 -4.23 30.49
N ILE A 86 -16.92 -4.46 29.18
CA ILE A 86 -15.86 -4.26 28.17
C ILE A 86 -15.37 -2.81 28.16
N VAL A 87 -16.29 -1.83 28.19
CA VAL A 87 -15.94 -0.41 28.18
C VAL A 87 -15.19 -0.03 29.46
N SER A 88 -15.71 -0.43 30.63
CA SER A 88 -15.06 -0.20 31.92
C SER A 88 -13.68 -0.84 31.99
N PHE A 89 -13.53 -2.05 31.44
CA PHE A 89 -12.25 -2.74 31.35
C PHE A 89 -11.24 -1.93 30.56
N ASN A 90 -11.59 -1.43 29.38
CA ASN A 90 -10.71 -0.61 28.55
C ASN A 90 -10.36 0.72 29.21
N ILE A 91 -11.33 1.40 29.84
CA ILE A 91 -11.08 2.66 30.56
C ILE A 91 -10.04 2.45 31.67
N LEU A 92 -10.19 1.39 32.46
CA LEU A 92 -9.26 1.09 33.56
C LEU A 92 -7.91 0.56 33.05
N LEU A 93 -7.91 -0.32 32.05
CA LEU A 93 -6.69 -0.85 31.44
C LEU A 93 -5.83 0.27 30.85
N PHE A 94 -6.41 1.12 30.00
CA PHE A 94 -5.66 2.22 29.39
C PHE A 94 -5.40 3.35 30.38
N GLY A 95 -6.24 3.52 31.40
CA GLY A 95 -5.93 4.36 32.56
C GLY A 95 -4.65 3.93 33.28
N ASP A 96 -4.43 2.61 33.45
CA ASP A 96 -3.18 2.07 34.00
C ASP A 96 -1.99 2.31 33.05
N LEU A 97 -2.18 2.17 31.74
CA LEU A 97 -1.09 2.22 30.74
C LEU A 97 -0.59 3.65 30.42
N TYR A 98 -1.44 4.67 30.52
CA TYR A 98 -1.19 6.00 29.95
C TYR A 98 -0.97 7.14 30.94
N GLN A 99 -0.59 6.87 32.19
CA GLN A 99 -0.44 7.87 33.25
C GLN A 99 -0.08 9.29 32.75
N THR A 100 -1.04 10.20 32.86
CA THR A 100 -0.80 11.63 32.66
C THR A 100 0.10 12.12 33.78
N ASN A 101 1.38 12.32 33.49
CA ASN A 101 2.39 12.80 34.44
C ASN A 101 2.18 14.25 34.95
N LYS A 102 0.99 14.84 34.85
CA LYS A 102 0.66 16.13 35.50
C LYS A 102 -0.76 16.13 36.04
N THR A 103 -0.87 16.03 37.35
CA THR A 103 -2.06 16.08 38.20
C THR A 103 -2.82 17.42 38.20
N GLN A 104 -2.78 18.25 37.14
CA GLN A 104 -3.42 19.57 37.15
C GLN A 104 -4.35 19.90 35.98
N SER A 105 -4.67 18.92 35.12
CA SER A 105 -5.75 19.08 34.15
C SER A 105 -6.40 17.73 33.90
N GLN A 106 -7.46 17.38 34.62
CA GLN A 106 -8.43 16.47 34.02
C GLN A 106 -9.06 17.24 32.86
N PRO A 107 -8.84 16.87 31.59
CA PRO A 107 -9.53 17.54 30.51
C PRO A 107 -11.03 17.27 30.66
N PHE A 108 -11.86 18.27 30.37
CA PHE A 108 -13.33 18.19 30.31
C PHE A 108 -13.88 17.09 29.35
N ASN A 109 -13.02 16.34 28.66
CA ASN A 109 -13.33 15.38 27.60
C ASN A 109 -13.06 13.90 27.97
N ALA A 110 -13.02 13.55 29.26
CA ALA A 110 -12.79 12.17 29.70
C ALA A 110 -13.86 11.21 29.15
N ARG A 111 -13.43 10.12 28.51
CA ARG A 111 -14.32 9.09 27.95
C ARG A 111 -15.12 8.40 29.04
N ASN A 112 -16.40 8.21 28.79
CA ASN A 112 -17.30 7.41 29.61
C ASN A 112 -18.17 6.53 28.71
N PHE A 113 -18.96 5.65 29.30
CA PHE A 113 -19.86 4.75 28.54
C PHE A 113 -20.71 5.50 27.49
N GLN A 114 -21.26 6.67 27.84
CA GLN A 114 -22.09 7.47 26.94
C GLN A 114 -21.35 7.86 25.65
N THR A 115 -20.05 8.15 25.73
CA THR A 115 -19.22 8.56 24.58
C THR A 115 -19.00 7.46 23.53
N PHE A 116 -19.25 6.18 23.88
CA PHE A 116 -19.16 5.05 22.94
C PHE A 116 -20.48 4.75 22.24
N ILE A 117 -21.60 5.28 22.76
CA ILE A 117 -22.95 4.88 22.35
C ILE A 117 -23.75 6.05 21.76
N ALA A 118 -23.35 7.29 22.06
CA ALA A 118 -23.93 8.49 21.49
C ALA A 118 -22.94 9.19 20.55
N PRO A 119 -23.43 9.88 19.51
CA PRO A 119 -22.59 10.74 18.68
C PRO A 119 -21.88 11.78 19.56
N ASN A 120 -20.56 11.87 19.43
CA ASN A 120 -19.76 12.90 20.10
C ASN A 120 -19.48 14.03 19.10
N PRO A 121 -19.67 15.31 19.47
CA PRO A 121 -19.29 16.46 18.62
C PRO A 121 -17.80 16.47 18.24
N LEU A 122 -16.96 15.83 19.04
CA LEU A 122 -15.55 15.63 18.75
C LEU A 122 -15.36 14.16 18.32
N PRO A 123 -14.89 13.87 17.08
CA PRO A 123 -14.69 12.50 16.65
C PRO A 123 -13.61 11.83 17.50
N GLN A 124 -13.92 10.68 18.10
CA GLN A 124 -13.01 9.94 18.98
C GLN A 124 -12.96 8.48 18.52
N ILE A 125 -11.87 7.76 18.74
CA ILE A 125 -11.70 6.38 18.28
C ILE A 125 -12.48 5.42 19.19
N ASN A 126 -13.45 4.69 18.63
CA ASN A 126 -14.30 3.73 19.32
C ASN A 126 -13.81 2.28 19.15
N ILE A 127 -12.48 2.07 19.07
CA ILE A 127 -11.87 0.75 19.09
C ILE A 127 -11.60 0.33 20.54
N LEU A 128 -11.90 -0.92 20.88
CA LEU A 128 -11.68 -1.50 22.21
C LEU A 128 -10.84 -2.77 22.10
N VAL A 129 -10.12 -3.16 23.16
CA VAL A 129 -9.40 -4.44 23.23
C VAL A 129 -10.01 -5.35 24.27
N VAL A 130 -9.98 -6.66 24.02
CA VAL A 130 -10.50 -7.68 24.95
C VAL A 130 -9.58 -8.89 25.02
N PRO A 131 -9.48 -9.56 26.19
CA PRO A 131 -8.79 -10.84 26.30
C PRO A 131 -9.59 -11.93 25.57
N GLY A 132 -8.87 -12.86 24.93
CA GLY A 132 -9.48 -13.98 24.20
C GLY A 132 -8.61 -14.51 23.07
N VAL A 133 -8.91 -15.72 22.60
CA VAL A 133 -8.23 -16.35 21.45
C VAL A 133 -9.18 -16.47 20.27
N TYR A 134 -10.29 -17.19 20.46
CA TYR A 134 -11.33 -17.38 19.44
C TYR A 134 -12.64 -16.65 19.79
N SER A 135 -12.81 -16.29 21.05
CA SER A 135 -13.96 -15.54 21.59
C SER A 135 -13.50 -14.64 22.73
N ILE A 136 -14.36 -13.69 23.10
CA ILE A 136 -14.14 -12.81 24.26
C ILE A 136 -14.13 -13.67 25.54
N HIS A 137 -13.10 -13.51 26.35
CA HIS A 137 -12.98 -14.20 27.64
C HIS A 137 -13.52 -13.30 28.77
N PHE A 138 -14.86 -13.27 28.92
CA PHE A 138 -15.56 -12.41 29.86
C PHE A 138 -15.12 -12.62 31.31
N ASP A 139 -14.79 -13.84 31.71
CA ASP A 139 -14.36 -14.13 33.09
C ASP A 139 -13.08 -13.34 33.46
N GLN A 140 -12.13 -13.20 32.53
CA GLN A 140 -10.93 -12.37 32.76
C GLN A 140 -11.26 -10.88 32.84
N ILE A 141 -12.26 -10.42 32.08
CA ILE A 141 -12.75 -9.05 32.17
C ILE A 141 -13.36 -8.80 33.55
N TYR A 142 -14.23 -9.70 34.02
CA TYR A 142 -14.88 -9.58 35.33
C TYR A 142 -13.88 -9.69 36.47
N GLU A 143 -12.97 -10.66 36.45
CA GLU A 143 -11.90 -10.79 37.45
C GLU A 143 -11.02 -9.54 37.53
N PHE A 144 -10.68 -8.94 36.38
CA PHE A 144 -9.94 -7.68 36.33
C PHE A 144 -10.74 -6.54 36.98
N LEU A 145 -12.01 -6.39 36.62
CA LEU A 145 -12.87 -5.33 37.16
C LEU A 145 -13.09 -5.50 38.66
N GLU A 146 -13.43 -6.70 39.12
CA GLU A 146 -13.59 -7.05 40.54
C GLU A 146 -12.31 -6.74 41.31
N SER A 147 -11.14 -7.16 40.80
CA SER A 147 -9.86 -6.84 41.44
C SER A 147 -9.61 -5.33 41.55
N LYS A 148 -9.99 -4.55 40.54
CA LYS A 148 -9.81 -3.09 40.54
C LYS A 148 -10.81 -2.38 41.46
N LEU A 149 -12.03 -2.88 41.56
CA LEU A 149 -13.08 -2.31 42.41
C LEU A 149 -12.90 -2.71 43.88
N ALA A 150 -12.48 -3.94 44.17
CA ALA A 150 -12.23 -4.43 45.53
C ALA A 150 -11.03 -3.73 46.20
N GLN A 151 -9.96 -3.43 45.44
CA GLN A 151 -8.78 -2.72 45.96
C GLN A 151 -9.07 -1.27 46.41
N LYS A 152 -10.18 -0.65 45.97
CA LYS A 152 -10.63 0.67 46.45
C LYS A 152 -11.06 0.66 47.92
N ASN A 153 -11.41 -0.50 48.46
CA ASN A 153 -11.97 -0.66 49.81
C ASN A 153 -10.94 -1.12 50.86
N GLN A 154 -9.70 -1.40 50.46
CA GLN A 154 -8.61 -1.72 51.39
C GLN A 154 -7.66 -0.52 51.47
N GLN A 155 -7.59 0.14 52.63
CA GLN A 155 -6.50 1.06 52.95
C GLN A 155 -5.19 0.25 53.04
N ILE A 156 -4.52 0.08 51.90
CA ILE A 156 -3.16 -0.44 51.88
C ILE A 156 -2.27 0.72 52.32
N TYR A 157 -1.91 0.76 53.60
CA TYR A 157 -0.89 1.69 54.09
C TYR A 157 0.44 1.33 53.41
N PRO A 158 1.03 2.22 52.59
CA PRO A 158 2.37 1.97 52.07
C PRO A 158 3.29 1.91 53.29
N GLN A 159 3.91 0.75 53.51
CA GLN A 159 4.95 0.69 54.53
C GLN A 159 6.06 1.67 54.12
N PRO A 160 6.55 2.55 55.02
CA PRO A 160 7.36 3.73 54.68
C PRO A 160 8.77 3.43 54.12
N LYS A 161 9.11 2.15 53.90
CA LYS A 161 10.35 1.68 53.26
C LYS A 161 10.14 0.90 51.96
N PHE A 162 8.90 0.78 51.48
CA PHE A 162 8.55 -0.13 50.38
C PHE A 162 8.16 0.66 49.14
N ASP A 163 9.14 0.94 48.29
CA ASP A 163 8.90 1.11 46.86
C ASP A 163 8.56 -0.28 46.28
N ILE A 164 7.30 -0.66 46.44
CA ILE A 164 6.75 -1.89 45.87
C ILE A 164 6.81 -1.77 44.34
N LEU A 165 7.46 -2.73 43.68
CA LEU A 165 7.70 -2.69 42.23
C LEU A 165 6.46 -2.97 41.38
N VAL A 166 5.35 -3.28 42.03
CA VAL A 166 4.03 -3.47 41.41
C VAL A 166 2.95 -2.98 42.39
N TYR A 167 2.29 -1.87 42.04
CA TYR A 167 1.13 -1.23 42.71
C TYR A 167 1.29 -0.71 44.15
N THR A 168 1.56 0.59 44.31
CA THR A 168 1.16 1.36 45.50
C THR A 168 0.04 2.34 45.15
N THR A 169 -0.73 2.73 46.16
CA THR A 169 -1.87 3.66 46.09
C THR A 169 -1.45 5.01 45.50
N ASN A 170 -1.52 5.10 44.16
CA ASN A 170 -1.32 6.31 43.34
C ASN A 170 0.15 6.79 43.19
N PRO A 171 0.76 6.90 41.98
CA PRO A 171 0.35 6.42 40.67
C PRO A 171 1.20 5.20 40.22
N TYR A 172 0.49 4.12 39.88
CA TYR A 172 0.92 2.77 39.50
C TYR A 172 2.00 2.64 38.39
N ARG A 173 3.15 2.01 38.67
CA ARG A 173 4.15 1.64 37.65
C ARG A 173 3.84 0.25 37.09
N VAL A 174 3.51 0.12 35.80
CA VAL A 174 3.44 -1.19 35.12
C VAL A 174 4.86 -1.62 34.76
N CYS A 175 5.22 -2.88 34.99
CA CYS A 175 6.53 -3.43 34.63
C CYS A 175 6.34 -4.66 33.72
N ASN A 176 7.13 -4.76 32.65
CA ASN A 176 7.19 -5.97 31.83
C ASN A 176 8.14 -6.99 32.49
N ILE A 177 7.73 -8.26 32.54
CA ILE A 177 8.59 -9.36 32.99
C ILE A 177 9.43 -9.79 31.80
N GLN A 178 10.72 -9.45 31.80
CA GLN A 178 11.63 -9.76 30.70
C GLN A 178 12.13 -11.21 30.78
N TYR A 179 12.46 -11.67 31.99
CA TYR A 179 13.00 -13.02 32.19
C TYR A 179 12.80 -13.52 33.62
N GLN A 180 12.74 -14.85 33.78
CA GLN A 180 12.59 -15.55 35.06
C GLN A 180 13.86 -16.36 35.35
N PHE A 181 14.34 -16.29 36.58
CA PHE A 181 15.47 -17.07 37.09
C PHE A 181 15.06 -17.85 38.33
N ASP A 182 15.75 -18.96 38.57
CA ASP A 182 15.58 -19.78 39.77
C ASP A 182 16.67 -19.44 40.80
N LYS A 183 16.38 -19.73 42.07
CA LYS A 183 17.32 -19.51 43.20
C LYS A 183 18.72 -20.12 42.98
N THR A 184 18.79 -21.20 42.19
CA THR A 184 20.00 -21.96 41.88
C THR A 184 20.67 -21.57 40.56
N THR A 185 20.13 -20.58 39.82
CA THR A 185 20.73 -20.14 38.57
C THR A 185 22.17 -19.69 38.81
N GLN A 186 23.12 -20.29 38.10
CA GLN A 186 24.53 -19.91 38.21
C GLN A 186 24.73 -18.50 37.64
N LEU A 187 25.61 -17.72 38.26
CA LEU A 187 25.88 -16.35 37.83
C LEU A 187 26.37 -16.30 36.37
N ILE A 188 27.13 -17.31 35.96
CA ILE A 188 27.65 -17.43 34.60
C ILE A 188 26.53 -17.57 33.55
N ASP A 189 25.45 -18.31 33.86
CA ASP A 189 24.31 -18.51 32.96
C ASP A 189 23.56 -17.20 32.73
N TYR A 190 23.46 -16.36 33.77
CA TYR A 190 22.88 -15.02 33.63
C TYR A 190 23.72 -14.11 32.75
N PHE A 191 25.05 -14.15 32.87
CA PHE A 191 25.92 -13.35 32.02
C PHE A 191 25.91 -13.82 30.57
N PHE A 192 25.84 -15.13 30.31
CA PHE A 192 25.58 -15.64 28.96
C PHE A 192 24.23 -15.18 28.42
N TYR A 193 23.17 -15.17 29.24
CA TYR A 193 21.89 -14.57 28.84
C TYR A 193 22.03 -13.10 28.40
N LEU A 194 22.84 -12.29 29.09
CA LEU A 194 23.08 -10.90 28.68
C LEU A 194 23.85 -10.80 27.36
N ILE A 195 24.81 -11.69 27.12
CA ILE A 195 25.60 -11.75 25.87
C ILE A 195 24.71 -12.22 24.71
N ASP A 196 23.92 -13.29 24.90
CA ASP A 196 22.99 -13.83 23.91
C ASP A 196 21.93 -12.79 23.48
N ASN A 197 21.56 -11.89 24.40
CA ASN A 197 20.66 -10.76 24.13
C ASN A 197 21.40 -9.47 23.70
N GLN A 198 22.69 -9.56 23.37
CA GLN A 198 23.54 -8.46 22.86
C GLN A 198 23.56 -7.23 23.77
N ILE A 199 23.42 -7.44 25.08
CA ILE A 199 23.55 -6.39 26.10
C ILE A 199 25.02 -6.09 26.35
N TYR A 200 25.86 -7.13 26.34
CA TYR A 200 27.33 -7.06 26.40
C TYR A 200 27.94 -7.94 25.31
N SER A 201 29.17 -7.63 24.91
CA SER A 201 29.88 -8.24 23.78
C SER A 201 30.49 -9.58 24.16
N ASP A 202 31.09 -9.66 25.36
CA ASP A 202 31.73 -10.86 25.87
C ASP A 202 31.83 -10.85 27.40
N ILE A 203 32.35 -11.95 27.95
CA ILE A 203 32.46 -12.14 29.39
C ILE A 203 33.52 -11.21 30.03
N ASN A 204 34.53 -10.79 29.29
CA ASN A 204 35.58 -9.90 29.77
C ASN A 204 35.04 -8.48 29.97
N GLU A 205 34.19 -8.01 29.04
CA GLU A 205 33.46 -6.75 29.18
C GLU A 205 32.59 -6.76 30.44
N ILE A 206 31.87 -7.86 30.69
CA ILE A 206 31.07 -8.03 31.90
C ILE A 206 31.97 -8.02 33.15
N GLN A 207 33.07 -8.76 33.18
CA GLN A 207 33.98 -8.78 34.33
C GLN A 207 34.59 -7.41 34.63
N GLN A 208 34.91 -6.62 33.61
CA GLN A 208 35.42 -5.26 33.76
C GLN A 208 34.34 -4.29 34.28
N ILE A 209 33.14 -4.33 33.72
CA ILE A 209 32.03 -3.44 34.12
C ILE A 209 31.53 -3.77 35.53
N PHE A 210 31.44 -5.05 35.86
CA PHE A 210 30.96 -5.53 37.16
C PHE A 210 32.08 -5.67 38.21
N MET A 211 33.34 -5.41 37.82
CA MET A 211 34.54 -5.53 38.67
C MET A 211 34.63 -6.90 39.35
N LEU A 212 34.57 -7.96 38.54
CA LEU A 212 34.59 -9.36 38.99
C LEU A 212 35.85 -10.07 38.50
N ASP A 213 36.76 -10.42 39.42
CA ASP A 213 37.96 -11.19 39.10
C ASP A 213 37.63 -12.63 38.66
N ASP A 214 36.53 -13.19 39.16
CA ASP A 214 36.07 -14.55 38.86
C ASP A 214 34.53 -14.65 38.95
N ILE A 215 33.91 -15.47 38.10
CA ILE A 215 32.45 -15.65 38.02
C ILE A 215 32.08 -16.98 38.68
N LYS A 216 31.75 -16.92 39.97
CA LYS A 216 31.41 -18.09 40.78
C LYS A 216 30.12 -17.86 41.58
N GLY A 217 29.43 -18.93 41.91
CA GLY A 217 28.20 -18.87 42.72
C GLY A 217 26.95 -18.53 41.91
N THR A 218 25.86 -18.23 42.62
CA THR A 218 24.54 -18.02 42.03
C THR A 218 24.23 -16.55 41.76
N LEU A 219 23.32 -16.28 40.82
CA LEU A 219 22.81 -14.93 40.58
C LEU A 219 22.19 -14.32 41.86
N LEU A 220 21.56 -15.13 42.71
CA LEU A 220 21.02 -14.66 43.99
C LEU A 220 22.11 -14.22 44.98
N GLU A 221 23.21 -14.97 45.08
CA GLU A 221 24.37 -14.59 45.91
C GLU A 221 24.99 -13.28 45.44
N PHE A 222 25.05 -13.10 44.11
CA PHE A 222 25.51 -11.88 43.48
C PHE A 222 24.60 -10.67 43.75
N LEU A 223 23.28 -10.83 43.63
CA LEU A 223 22.29 -9.77 43.89
C LEU A 223 22.11 -9.47 45.37
N SER A 224 22.34 -10.45 46.25
CA SER A 224 22.27 -10.28 47.71
C SER A 224 23.56 -9.71 48.33
N GLY A 225 24.63 -9.56 47.54
CA GLY A 225 25.87 -8.92 47.94
C GLY A 225 26.72 -9.69 48.95
N ARG A 226 26.45 -10.99 49.16
CA ARG A 226 27.10 -11.76 50.25
C ARG A 226 28.57 -12.09 50.03
N ASN A 227 29.08 -12.01 48.79
CA ASN A 227 30.42 -12.49 48.41
C ASN A 227 31.23 -11.55 47.49
N TYR A 228 30.84 -10.28 47.32
CA TYR A 228 31.47 -9.39 46.31
C TYR A 228 31.86 -8.02 46.85
N PRO A 229 33.01 -7.44 46.41
CA PRO A 229 33.47 -6.13 46.83
C PRO A 229 32.49 -4.99 46.44
N THR A 230 32.72 -3.79 46.97
CA THR A 230 32.00 -2.56 46.63
C THR A 230 32.06 -2.30 45.12
N SER A 231 31.01 -2.74 44.44
CA SER A 231 30.83 -2.65 42.99
C SER A 231 30.56 -1.21 42.52
N ALA A 232 30.61 -0.96 41.21
CA ALA A 232 30.20 0.30 40.59
C ALA A 232 28.81 0.78 41.09
N ASN A 233 28.59 2.11 41.13
CA ASN A 233 27.41 2.76 41.73
C ASN A 233 26.07 2.19 41.25
N PHE A 234 25.96 1.74 39.99
CA PHE A 234 24.73 1.18 39.44
C PHE A 234 24.40 -0.23 40.01
N ILE A 235 25.40 -1.06 40.31
CA ILE A 235 25.19 -2.40 40.88
C ILE A 235 24.78 -2.27 42.34
N GLN A 236 25.38 -1.32 43.06
CA GLN A 236 24.93 -1.00 44.42
C GLN A 236 23.49 -0.52 44.43
N PHE A 237 23.08 0.27 43.42
CA PHE A 237 21.69 0.67 43.23
C PHE A 237 20.77 -0.53 42.96
N ILE A 238 21.16 -1.48 42.09
CA ILE A 238 20.41 -2.71 41.82
C ILE A 238 20.28 -3.57 43.10
N ARG A 239 21.39 -3.82 43.82
CA ARG A 239 21.40 -4.59 45.07
C ARG A 239 20.56 -3.94 46.16
N LYS A 240 20.60 -2.60 46.26
CA LYS A 240 19.81 -1.83 47.23
C LYS A 240 18.30 -1.90 46.95
N ASN A 241 17.91 -2.03 45.68
CA ASN A 241 16.51 -2.08 45.26
C ASN A 241 16.00 -3.51 45.04
N PHE A 242 16.87 -4.52 45.09
CA PHE A 242 16.48 -5.91 44.98
C PHE A 242 15.88 -6.39 46.32
N SER A 243 14.59 -6.72 46.29
CA SER A 243 13.87 -7.30 47.42
C SER A 243 13.40 -8.71 47.09
N TYR A 244 13.60 -9.64 48.03
CA TYR A 244 13.11 -11.01 47.91
C TYR A 244 12.83 -11.59 49.30
N ASN A 245 11.89 -12.53 49.37
CA ASN A 245 11.61 -13.33 50.56
C ASN A 245 12.50 -14.58 50.55
N ALA A 246 12.96 -15.05 51.71
CA ALA A 246 13.74 -16.29 51.82
C ALA A 246 13.03 -17.53 51.22
N GLN A 247 11.70 -17.52 51.21
CA GLN A 247 10.83 -18.54 50.61
C GLN A 247 10.70 -18.43 49.08
N ASP A 248 11.16 -17.33 48.47
CA ASP A 248 11.11 -17.19 47.02
C ASP A 248 12.02 -18.23 46.36
N THR A 249 11.43 -19.07 45.51
CA THR A 249 12.17 -20.01 44.66
C THR A 249 12.62 -19.39 43.35
N LYS A 250 12.00 -18.26 42.97
CA LYS A 250 12.17 -17.58 41.68
C LYS A 250 12.32 -16.07 41.87
N PHE A 251 13.01 -15.44 40.92
CA PHE A 251 13.13 -13.99 40.83
C PHE A 251 13.18 -13.53 39.38
N TYR A 252 12.82 -12.27 39.15
CA TYR A 252 12.44 -11.78 37.82
C TYR A 252 13.20 -10.51 37.48
N ILE A 253 13.58 -10.38 36.21
CA ILE A 253 14.00 -9.11 35.62
C ILE A 253 12.75 -8.37 35.16
N LEU A 254 12.54 -7.22 35.77
CA LEU A 254 11.46 -6.30 35.47
C LEU A 254 12.00 -5.08 34.76
N GLN A 255 11.32 -4.70 33.69
CA GLN A 255 11.52 -3.42 33.06
C GLN A 255 10.30 -2.56 33.32
N GLN A 256 10.49 -1.43 34.00
CA GLN A 256 9.39 -0.48 34.17
C GLN A 256 8.92 0.02 32.80
N ILE A 257 7.64 -0.20 32.52
CA ILE A 257 6.93 0.33 31.36
C ILE A 257 6.71 1.82 31.62
N LYS A 258 7.69 2.64 31.27
CA LYS A 258 7.58 4.11 31.36
C LYS A 258 6.89 4.74 30.13
N GLY A 259 6.49 3.97 29.12
CA GLY A 259 5.73 4.46 27.96
C GLY A 259 5.49 3.36 26.93
N PHE A 260 4.63 3.48 25.93
CA PHE A 260 4.63 4.55 24.92
C PHE A 260 6.02 4.99 24.37
N ASN A 261 7.11 4.94 25.15
CA ASN A 261 8.48 5.28 24.73
C ASN A 261 9.17 4.13 23.95
N GLN A 262 8.81 2.87 24.26
CA GLN A 262 8.94 1.63 23.46
C GLN A 262 8.75 1.68 21.94
N ILE A 263 7.52 2.09 21.60
CA ILE A 263 6.88 1.97 20.30
C ILE A 263 7.56 2.90 19.26
N HIS A 264 8.21 3.94 19.77
CA HIS A 264 9.03 4.90 19.04
C HIS A 264 10.30 4.29 18.45
N GLN A 265 10.75 3.14 18.96
CA GLN A 265 12.04 2.54 18.68
C GLN A 265 12.03 1.38 17.69
N ASN A 266 10.88 0.75 17.37
CA ASN A 266 10.85 -0.47 16.52
C ASN A 266 9.72 -0.59 15.45
N ALA A 267 9.00 0.47 15.09
CA ALA A 267 8.19 0.45 13.86
C ALA A 267 9.09 0.54 12.60
N ASP A 268 8.70 0.02 11.44
CA ASP A 268 9.57 -0.06 10.25
C ASP A 268 10.13 1.30 9.75
N TYR A 269 9.57 2.43 10.19
CA TYR A 269 10.09 3.80 10.01
C TYR A 269 11.16 4.22 11.05
N VAL A 270 11.64 3.32 11.90
CA VAL A 270 12.66 3.61 12.92
C VAL A 270 14.03 3.86 12.34
N LYS A 271 14.30 3.28 11.17
CA LYS A 271 15.45 3.69 10.35
C LYS A 271 15.27 5.08 9.72
N THR A 272 14.16 5.80 10.01
CA THR A 272 13.74 7.05 9.34
C THR A 272 13.34 8.21 10.28
N PHE A 273 13.02 7.98 11.58
CA PHE A 273 12.42 9.02 12.46
C PHE A 273 12.86 9.03 13.94
N CYS A 274 14.02 8.45 14.26
CA CYS A 274 14.64 8.53 15.59
C CYS A 274 15.94 9.36 15.49
N GLN A 275 16.00 10.60 16.01
CA GLN A 275 17.17 11.52 15.92
C GLN A 275 18.46 11.03 16.62
N ASN A 276 18.41 9.92 17.34
CA ASN A 276 19.60 9.24 17.88
C ASN A 276 19.92 7.93 17.16
N CYS A 277 19.04 7.48 16.26
CA CYS A 277 19.16 6.30 15.40
C CYS A 277 19.41 6.68 13.94
N GLU A 278 19.42 7.97 13.61
CA GLU A 278 19.69 8.52 12.28
C GLU A 278 21.16 8.34 11.87
N ASP A 279 22.08 8.18 12.83
CA ASP A 279 23.54 8.11 12.60
C ASP A 279 24.16 6.70 12.80
N GLY A 280 23.35 5.64 12.86
CA GLY A 280 23.86 4.27 13.09
C GLY A 280 24.24 3.95 14.54
N ASN A 281 23.94 4.83 15.51
CA ASN A 281 24.05 4.59 16.95
C ASN A 281 22.67 4.34 17.61
N LYS A 282 22.64 3.79 18.84
CA LYS A 282 21.39 3.48 19.60
C LYS A 282 20.66 4.76 20.07
N CYS A 283 19.32 4.75 20.09
CA CYS A 283 18.53 5.90 20.58
C CYS A 283 18.82 6.28 22.05
N THR A 284 19.40 7.45 22.32
CA THR A 284 19.62 7.94 23.71
C THR A 284 18.38 8.53 24.40
N LEU A 285 17.21 8.61 23.73
CA LEU A 285 15.93 8.96 24.39
C LEU A 285 15.28 7.76 25.11
N LEU A 286 15.90 6.58 24.98
CA LEU A 286 15.60 5.34 25.70
C LEU A 286 16.77 4.90 26.61
N SER A 287 17.87 5.66 26.56
CA SER A 287 18.71 5.87 27.73
C SER A 287 18.03 6.88 28.66
N SER A 288 17.07 6.41 29.45
CA SER A 288 17.13 6.86 30.83
C SER A 288 18.54 6.47 31.30
N GLN A 289 19.37 7.44 31.73
CA GLN A 289 20.69 7.14 32.30
C GLN A 289 20.62 6.15 33.47
N ASN A 290 19.41 5.87 33.95
CA ASN A 290 19.11 4.63 34.64
C ASN A 290 18.04 3.85 33.85
N GLN A 291 18.45 2.88 33.02
CA GLN A 291 17.67 1.67 32.86
C GLN A 291 17.46 1.16 34.28
N GLN A 292 16.33 1.47 34.90
CA GLN A 292 16.02 0.83 36.17
C GLN A 292 15.50 -0.55 35.78
N ILE A 293 16.46 -1.43 35.46
CA ILE A 293 16.27 -2.86 35.52
C ILE A 293 16.04 -3.14 36.99
N TYR A 294 14.84 -3.59 37.31
CA TYR A 294 14.50 -3.96 38.66
C TYR A 294 14.54 -5.47 38.76
N PHE A 295 15.20 -5.96 39.79
CA PHE A 295 15.04 -7.34 40.18
C PHE A 295 13.98 -7.38 41.28
N ALA A 296 13.09 -8.35 41.18
CA ALA A 296 12.11 -8.63 42.21
C ALA A 296 12.07 -10.12 42.50
N GLY A 297 12.08 -10.49 43.78
CA GLY A 297 11.69 -11.82 44.21
C GLY A 297 10.23 -12.09 43.87
N GLN A 298 9.87 -13.36 43.72
CA GLN A 298 8.51 -13.80 43.43
C GLN A 298 7.46 -13.17 44.36
N SER A 299 7.78 -13.04 45.65
CA SER A 299 6.91 -12.42 46.66
C SER A 299 6.71 -10.91 46.49
N SER A 300 7.65 -10.22 45.84
CA SER A 300 7.57 -8.77 45.56
C SER A 300 6.73 -8.45 44.33
N LEU A 301 6.31 -9.45 43.55
CA LEU A 301 5.40 -9.29 42.43
C LEU A 301 3.95 -9.39 42.90
N PHE A 302 3.16 -8.35 42.64
CA PHE A 302 1.70 -8.46 42.74
C PHE A 302 1.15 -9.17 41.51
N LYS A 303 0.18 -10.07 41.72
CA LYS A 303 -0.57 -10.72 40.64
C LYS A 303 -1.39 -9.65 39.92
N TYR A 304 -0.98 -9.25 38.72
CA TYR A 304 -1.88 -8.53 37.84
C TYR A 304 -2.98 -9.50 37.38
N PRO A 305 -4.26 -9.10 37.39
CA PRO A 305 -5.35 -10.02 37.05
C PRO A 305 -5.40 -10.39 35.56
N LEU A 306 -4.54 -9.79 34.72
CA LEU A 306 -4.40 -10.16 33.31
C LEU A 306 -3.09 -10.87 33.03
N SER A 307 -3.10 -11.73 32.01
CA SER A 307 -1.88 -12.42 31.58
C SER A 307 -0.82 -11.43 31.06
N VAL A 308 0.44 -11.71 31.39
CA VAL A 308 1.60 -10.91 30.92
C VAL A 308 1.64 -10.86 29.39
N LYS A 309 1.34 -11.98 28.74
CA LYS A 309 1.29 -12.11 27.27
C LYS A 309 0.27 -11.16 26.63
N PHE A 310 -0.96 -11.13 27.15
CA PHE A 310 -1.98 -10.19 26.67
C PHE A 310 -1.54 -8.74 26.84
N MET A 311 -0.99 -8.41 28.01
CA MET A 311 -0.50 -7.05 28.29
C MET A 311 0.63 -6.62 27.36
N ASP A 312 1.59 -7.50 27.14
CA ASP A 312 2.69 -7.26 26.19
C ASP A 312 2.17 -7.00 24.77
N LEU A 313 1.24 -7.84 24.26
CA LEU A 313 0.63 -7.65 22.94
C LEU A 313 -0.05 -6.29 22.82
N VAL A 314 -0.90 -5.92 23.78
CA VAL A 314 -1.61 -4.64 23.78
C VAL A 314 -0.62 -3.49 23.81
N CYS A 315 0.39 -3.55 24.67
CA CYS A 315 1.36 -2.47 24.84
C CYS A 315 2.22 -2.28 23.58
N ARG A 316 2.64 -3.35 22.91
CA ARG A 316 3.50 -3.28 21.72
C ARG A 316 2.74 -2.87 20.46
N THR A 317 1.53 -3.40 20.25
CA THR A 317 0.91 -3.39 18.92
C THR A 317 -0.29 -2.49 18.78
N PHE A 318 -0.95 -2.10 19.88
CA PHE A 318 -2.25 -1.44 19.82
C PHE A 318 -2.22 -0.13 18.99
N SER A 319 -1.25 0.76 19.23
CA SER A 319 -1.15 2.03 18.47
C SER A 319 -0.96 1.80 16.96
N GLN A 320 -0.08 0.86 16.59
CA GLN A 320 0.15 0.50 15.19
C GLN A 320 -1.11 -0.07 14.55
N LEU A 321 -1.81 -0.97 15.24
CA LEU A 321 -3.06 -1.55 14.77
C LEU A 321 -4.11 -0.47 14.54
N ILE A 322 -4.27 0.50 15.45
CA ILE A 322 -5.24 1.59 15.25
C ILE A 322 -4.92 2.43 14.00
N CYS A 323 -3.66 2.80 13.80
CA CYS A 323 -3.25 3.52 12.59
C CYS A 323 -3.61 2.73 11.32
N GLN A 324 -3.30 1.43 11.31
CA GLN A 324 -3.63 0.54 10.19
C GLN A 324 -5.14 0.40 9.98
N LEU A 325 -5.92 0.27 11.05
CA LEU A 325 -7.37 0.22 10.96
C LEU A 325 -7.96 1.53 10.41
N PHE A 326 -7.37 2.69 10.70
CA PHE A 326 -7.81 3.97 10.15
C PHE A 326 -7.61 4.02 8.63
N LEU A 327 -6.47 3.51 8.16
CA LEU A 327 -6.17 3.40 6.74
C LEU A 327 -7.16 2.45 6.04
N ILE A 328 -7.38 1.27 6.61
CA ILE A 328 -8.34 0.29 6.08
C ILE A 328 -9.76 0.87 6.04
N ALA A 329 -10.17 1.55 7.11
CA ALA A 329 -11.46 2.23 7.17
C ALA A 329 -11.58 3.30 6.08
N ASN A 330 -10.53 4.08 5.82
CA ASN A 330 -10.51 5.05 4.73
C ASN A 330 -10.67 4.39 3.36
N ALA A 331 -9.90 3.34 3.04
CA ALA A 331 -10.03 2.62 1.77
C ALA A 331 -11.44 2.05 1.59
N GLN A 332 -12.02 1.49 2.64
CA GLN A 332 -13.36 0.96 2.61
C GLN A 332 -14.42 2.09 2.47
N ASN A 333 -14.23 3.23 3.14
CA ASN A 333 -15.08 4.41 2.98
C ASN A 333 -15.07 4.92 1.54
N VAL A 334 -13.88 5.03 0.92
CA VAL A 334 -13.76 5.39 -0.50
C VAL A 334 -14.48 4.35 -1.35
N THR A 335 -14.29 3.06 -1.09
CA THR A 335 -14.96 1.98 -1.83
C THR A 335 -16.49 2.13 -1.79
N TYR A 336 -17.08 2.51 -0.66
CA TYR A 336 -18.52 2.79 -0.55
C TYR A 336 -18.94 4.08 -1.25
N GLN A 337 -18.18 5.17 -1.09
CA GLN A 337 -18.46 6.44 -1.76
C GLN A 337 -18.43 6.28 -3.29
N LEU A 338 -17.58 5.38 -3.79
CA LEU A 338 -17.49 5.02 -5.19
C LEU A 338 -18.42 3.87 -5.58
N ASN A 339 -19.44 3.53 -4.79
CA ASN A 339 -20.43 2.48 -5.09
C ASN A 339 -19.81 1.14 -5.50
N ARG A 340 -18.65 0.75 -4.94
CA ARG A 340 -17.91 -0.48 -5.28
C ARG A 340 -17.57 -0.60 -6.77
N LEU A 341 -17.35 0.54 -7.45
CA LEU A 341 -16.89 0.58 -8.85
C LEU A 341 -15.48 0.00 -9.03
N ALA A 342 -14.64 0.01 -7.99
CA ALA A 342 -13.36 -0.68 -7.97
C ALA A 342 -13.24 -1.64 -6.77
N ASN A 343 -12.31 -2.60 -6.88
CA ASN A 343 -11.99 -3.52 -5.79
C ASN A 343 -11.26 -2.79 -4.66
N ILE A 344 -11.51 -3.17 -3.41
CA ILE A 344 -10.90 -2.52 -2.23
C ILE A 344 -9.37 -2.51 -2.29
N ASP A 345 -8.74 -3.58 -2.79
CA ASP A 345 -7.29 -3.64 -3.00
C ASP A 345 -6.78 -2.51 -3.91
N LYS A 346 -7.51 -2.21 -4.99
CA LYS A 346 -7.13 -1.17 -5.96
C LYS A 346 -7.49 0.23 -5.48
N ILE A 347 -8.52 0.36 -4.66
CA ILE A 347 -8.82 1.61 -3.95
C ILE A 347 -7.71 1.93 -2.95
N GLU A 348 -7.29 0.97 -2.13
CA GLU A 348 -6.18 1.14 -1.17
C GLU A 348 -4.90 1.58 -1.89
N GLU A 349 -4.59 0.97 -3.04
CA GLU A 349 -3.47 1.37 -3.90
C GLU A 349 -3.61 2.81 -4.41
N ALA A 350 -4.78 3.17 -4.96
CA ALA A 350 -5.04 4.47 -5.57
C ALA A 350 -5.02 5.63 -4.57
N ILE A 351 -5.36 5.38 -3.30
CA ILE A 351 -5.28 6.38 -2.24
C ILE A 351 -3.99 6.29 -1.42
N SER A 352 -3.05 5.41 -1.80
CA SER A 352 -1.74 5.27 -1.15
C SER A 352 -0.69 6.16 -1.81
N CYS A 353 -0.16 7.12 -1.06
CA CYS A 353 0.94 7.96 -1.55
C CYS A 353 2.28 7.19 -1.59
N PRO A 354 3.21 7.55 -2.49
CA PRO A 354 4.57 6.99 -2.51
C PRO A 354 5.33 7.19 -1.20
N SER A 355 4.99 8.26 -0.47
CA SER A 355 5.49 8.43 0.88
C SER A 355 5.08 7.23 1.73
N PHE A 356 3.78 6.93 1.85
CA PHE A 356 3.23 5.83 2.66
C PHE A 356 3.71 4.44 2.25
N ASN A 357 3.71 4.14 0.94
CA ASN A 357 4.17 2.86 0.44
C ASN A 357 4.99 3.04 -0.86
N PRO A 358 6.32 3.01 -0.80
CA PRO A 358 7.16 3.22 -1.98
C PRO A 358 7.06 2.07 -2.99
N GLN A 359 6.62 0.88 -2.55
CA GLN A 359 6.54 -0.32 -3.36
C GLN A 359 5.22 -0.46 -4.12
N ARG A 360 4.13 0.03 -3.51
CA ARG A 360 2.78 -0.12 -4.05
C ARG A 360 1.94 1.10 -3.67
N ASN A 361 1.86 2.04 -4.59
CA ASN A 361 1.18 3.33 -4.43
C ASN A 361 0.40 3.65 -5.70
N TYR A 362 -0.23 4.82 -5.71
CA TYR A 362 -1.12 5.24 -6.78
C TYR A 362 -0.45 5.34 -8.16
N GLN A 363 0.88 5.44 -8.27
CA GLN A 363 1.54 5.87 -9.50
C GLN A 363 1.40 4.90 -10.69
N ASN A 364 1.32 3.58 -10.43
CA ASN A 364 1.06 2.62 -11.52
C ASN A 364 -0.38 2.74 -12.03
N LEU A 365 -1.32 2.95 -11.11
CA LEU A 365 -2.74 3.16 -11.44
C LEU A 365 -2.96 4.53 -12.08
N GLU A 366 -2.21 5.55 -11.66
CA GLU A 366 -2.19 6.90 -12.24
C GLU A 366 -1.87 6.80 -13.72
N MET A 367 -0.77 6.13 -14.09
CA MET A 367 -0.44 5.99 -15.51
C MET A 367 -1.55 5.26 -16.28
N LEU A 368 -2.05 4.15 -15.74
CA LEU A 368 -3.13 3.44 -16.44
C LEU A 368 -4.38 4.33 -16.58
N GLY A 369 -4.69 5.08 -15.54
CA GLY A 369 -5.76 6.07 -15.51
C GLY A 369 -5.58 7.15 -16.57
N ASP A 370 -4.41 7.78 -16.64
CA ASP A 370 -4.04 8.79 -17.64
C ASP A 370 -4.31 8.26 -19.05
N VAL A 371 -3.81 7.06 -19.36
CA VAL A 371 -3.97 6.44 -20.68
C VAL A 371 -5.45 6.17 -21.00
N VAL A 372 -6.21 5.63 -20.05
CA VAL A 372 -7.64 5.33 -20.26
C VAL A 372 -8.47 6.61 -20.40
N ILE A 373 -8.19 7.63 -19.59
CA ILE A 373 -8.85 8.95 -19.70
C ILE A 373 -8.49 9.60 -21.04
N LYS A 374 -7.22 9.55 -21.45
CA LYS A 374 -6.76 10.04 -22.75
C LYS A 374 -7.51 9.36 -23.89
N TYR A 375 -7.66 8.03 -23.86
CA TYR A 375 -8.45 7.31 -24.86
C TYR A 375 -9.92 7.73 -24.88
N LEU A 376 -10.61 7.71 -23.73
CA LEU A 376 -12.04 8.02 -23.67
C LEU A 376 -12.35 9.46 -24.08
N THR A 377 -11.50 10.42 -23.67
CA THR A 377 -11.63 11.81 -24.10
C THR A 377 -11.31 11.99 -25.57
N SER A 378 -10.30 11.30 -26.11
CA SER A 378 -9.98 11.34 -27.55
C SER A 378 -11.13 10.76 -28.39
N ALA A 379 -11.69 9.61 -28.00
CA ALA A 379 -12.86 9.01 -28.65
C ALA A 379 -14.05 9.96 -28.67
N MET A 380 -14.40 10.55 -27.51
CA MET A 380 -15.51 11.50 -27.40
C MET A 380 -15.33 12.74 -28.28
N LEU A 381 -14.11 13.28 -28.34
CA LEU A 381 -13.82 14.45 -29.16
C LEU A 381 -13.78 14.12 -30.66
N PHE A 382 -13.30 12.92 -31.02
CA PHE A 382 -13.29 12.42 -32.39
C PHE A 382 -14.73 12.25 -32.94
N GLU A 383 -15.66 11.81 -32.10
CA GLU A 383 -17.10 11.74 -32.44
C GLU A 383 -17.75 13.09 -32.70
N ASP A 384 -17.32 14.16 -32.02
CA ASP A 384 -17.98 15.46 -32.12
C ASP A 384 -17.61 16.18 -33.43
N PRO A 385 -18.57 16.38 -34.35
CA PRO A 385 -18.32 16.97 -35.66
C PRO A 385 -17.85 18.43 -35.61
N LYS A 386 -17.90 19.09 -34.44
CA LYS A 386 -17.35 20.43 -34.25
C LYS A 386 -15.83 20.45 -34.37
N TYR A 387 -15.15 19.35 -34.09
CA TYR A 387 -13.69 19.25 -34.12
C TYR A 387 -13.21 18.69 -35.45
N LYS A 388 -12.83 19.61 -36.35
CA LYS A 388 -12.46 19.29 -37.74
C LYS A 388 -10.97 19.09 -37.95
N THR A 389 -10.12 19.52 -37.03
CA THR A 389 -8.65 19.47 -37.18
C THR A 389 -8.00 18.91 -35.92
N GLU A 390 -6.85 18.27 -36.08
CA GLU A 390 -6.05 17.71 -34.97
C GLU A 390 -5.73 18.76 -33.92
N ASN A 391 -5.28 19.96 -34.31
CA ASN A 391 -5.05 21.08 -33.41
C ASN A 391 -6.25 21.40 -32.48
N THR A 392 -7.48 21.37 -33.01
CA THR A 392 -8.69 21.64 -32.21
C THR A 392 -9.04 20.48 -31.27
N LEU A 393 -8.82 19.24 -31.72
CA LEU A 393 -8.99 18.02 -30.92
C LEU A 393 -7.99 17.97 -29.77
N SER A 394 -6.70 18.17 -30.07
CA SER A 394 -5.60 18.21 -29.10
C SER A 394 -5.80 19.30 -28.05
N SER A 395 -6.19 20.50 -28.46
CA SER A 395 -6.50 21.60 -27.52
C SER A 395 -7.68 21.28 -26.61
N ALA A 396 -8.74 20.67 -27.14
CA ALA A 396 -9.91 20.28 -26.37
C ALA A 396 -9.61 19.13 -25.39
N ARG A 397 -8.81 18.15 -25.81
CA ARG A 397 -8.34 17.03 -24.97
C ARG A 397 -7.56 17.54 -23.78
N VAL A 398 -6.53 18.37 -24.02
CA VAL A 398 -5.71 18.97 -22.96
C VAL A 398 -6.58 19.67 -21.94
N ARG A 399 -7.55 20.50 -22.37
CA ARG A 399 -8.46 21.21 -21.46
C ARG A 399 -9.22 20.26 -20.53
N LEU A 400 -9.70 19.12 -21.02
CA LEU A 400 -10.44 18.12 -20.25
C LEU A 400 -9.56 17.31 -19.30
N ILE A 401 -8.29 17.09 -19.62
CA ILE A 401 -7.39 16.25 -18.80
C ILE A 401 -6.36 17.06 -18.00
N THR A 402 -6.45 18.39 -17.99
CA THR A 402 -5.53 19.20 -17.18
C THR A 402 -5.62 18.87 -15.69
N ASN A 403 -4.49 18.87 -14.99
CA ASN A 403 -4.45 18.68 -13.53
C ASN A 403 -5.36 19.66 -12.78
N LYS A 404 -5.55 20.88 -13.32
CA LYS A 404 -6.49 21.86 -12.76
C LYS A 404 -7.93 21.37 -12.81
N HIS A 405 -8.36 20.81 -13.94
CA HIS A 405 -9.71 20.27 -14.10
C HIS A 405 -9.90 19.01 -13.26
N LEU A 406 -8.97 18.05 -13.36
CA LEU A 406 -9.04 16.80 -12.61
C LEU A 406 -9.04 17.02 -11.10
N SER A 407 -8.21 17.94 -10.59
CA SER A 407 -8.22 18.34 -9.17
C SER A 407 -9.54 19.01 -8.75
N SER A 408 -10.14 19.83 -9.61
CA SER A 408 -11.46 20.44 -9.33
C SER A 408 -12.53 19.37 -9.15
N ILE A 409 -12.54 18.37 -10.04
CA ILE A 409 -13.48 17.26 -9.99
C ILE A 409 -13.23 16.37 -8.77
N TYR A 410 -11.96 16.05 -8.51
CA TYR A 410 -11.53 15.31 -7.31
C TYR A 410 -12.04 15.96 -6.01
N GLY A 411 -12.04 17.29 -5.95
CA GLY A 411 -12.53 18.05 -4.79
C GLY A 411 -13.97 17.74 -4.37
N HIS A 412 -14.80 17.20 -5.28
CA HIS A 412 -16.17 16.75 -4.95
C HIS A 412 -16.21 15.44 -4.16
N LEU A 413 -15.17 14.60 -4.27
CA LEU A 413 -15.12 13.29 -3.60
C LEU A 413 -14.77 13.41 -2.11
N LYS A 414 -14.01 14.44 -1.71
CA LYS A 414 -13.59 14.68 -0.32
C LYS A 414 -12.99 13.44 0.36
N LEU A 415 -12.12 12.71 -0.34
CA LEU A 415 -11.51 11.48 0.17
C LEU A 415 -10.37 11.77 1.14
N ASN A 416 -10.24 10.90 2.14
CA ASN A 416 -9.06 10.82 3.01
C ASN A 416 -8.01 9.92 2.33
N ILE A 417 -6.78 10.42 2.20
CA ILE A 417 -5.67 9.74 1.53
C ILE A 417 -4.65 9.21 2.53
N MET A 418 -4.00 8.10 2.19
CA MET A 418 -2.97 7.48 3.01
C MET A 418 -1.63 8.17 2.74
N ASN A 419 -1.20 8.99 3.69
CA ASN A 419 0.14 9.57 3.73
C ASN A 419 0.82 9.21 5.07
N PHE A 420 2.15 9.18 5.11
CA PHE A 420 2.89 8.94 6.36
C PHE A 420 2.71 10.03 7.44
N LYS A 421 1.95 11.09 7.16
CA LYS A 421 1.70 12.16 8.14
C LYS A 421 0.59 11.81 9.14
N ILE A 422 0.04 10.60 9.10
CA ILE A 422 -0.64 10.02 10.27
C ILE A 422 0.44 9.78 11.33
N ASN A 423 0.69 10.84 12.07
CA ASN A 423 1.77 10.92 13.02
C ASN A 423 1.42 9.96 14.17
N SER A 424 2.08 8.81 14.26
CA SER A 424 1.91 7.88 15.39
C SER A 424 2.19 8.56 16.74
N LYS A 425 2.94 9.67 16.71
CA LYS A 425 3.16 10.61 17.83
C LYS A 425 1.92 11.39 18.28
N LYS A 426 0.89 11.53 17.44
CA LYS A 426 -0.40 12.12 17.86
C LYS A 426 -1.28 11.08 18.56
N LEU A 427 -1.04 9.78 18.36
CA LEU A 427 -1.88 8.69 18.84
C LEU A 427 -1.62 8.27 20.31
N LEU A 428 -1.45 9.27 21.20
CA LEU A 428 -0.86 9.08 22.54
C LEU A 428 -1.82 8.51 23.59
N ASN A 429 -3.13 8.57 23.37
CA ASN A 429 -4.13 7.82 24.15
C ASN A 429 -5.48 7.92 23.44
N HIS A 430 -5.88 6.89 22.69
CA HIS A 430 -7.16 6.90 21.99
C HIS A 430 -8.38 7.11 22.91
N MET A 431 -8.23 6.89 24.23
CA MET A 431 -9.24 7.17 25.26
C MET A 431 -9.30 8.65 25.68
N MET A 432 -8.47 9.53 25.11
CA MET A 432 -8.49 10.97 25.39
C MET A 432 -8.42 11.81 24.10
N MET A 433 -8.20 11.16 22.96
CA MET A 433 -7.94 11.84 21.70
C MET A 433 -9.19 12.26 20.95
N ILE A 434 -9.13 13.49 20.48
CA ILE A 434 -9.98 14.01 19.40
C ILE A 434 -9.24 13.72 18.09
N ILE A 435 -9.93 13.13 17.13
CA ILE A 435 -9.44 12.97 15.77
C ILE A 435 -9.49 14.36 15.11
N ASN A 436 -8.36 15.08 15.09
CA ASN A 436 -8.24 16.29 14.29
C ASN A 436 -7.99 15.90 12.82
N GLU A 437 -9.03 15.48 12.10
CA GLU A 437 -8.99 15.28 10.63
C GLU A 437 -8.64 16.57 9.87
N GLN A 438 -8.81 17.75 10.49
CA GLN A 438 -8.53 19.05 9.88
C GLN A 438 -7.03 19.36 9.71
N GLU A 439 -6.13 18.60 10.35
CA GLU A 439 -4.68 18.82 10.27
C GLU A 439 -3.97 17.97 9.20
N ASP A 440 -4.71 17.19 8.41
CA ASP A 440 -4.12 16.53 7.25
C ASP A 440 -3.69 17.59 6.23
N SER A 441 -2.40 17.59 5.90
CA SER A 441 -1.85 18.57 4.97
C SER A 441 -2.62 18.52 3.66
N LYS A 442 -3.28 19.63 3.32
CA LYS A 442 -4.04 19.79 2.08
C LYS A 442 -3.17 19.33 0.90
N LEU A 443 -3.67 18.34 0.17
CA LEU A 443 -2.97 17.76 -0.98
C LEU A 443 -2.74 18.85 -2.03
N SER A 444 -1.59 18.78 -2.69
CA SER A 444 -1.34 19.66 -3.84
C SER A 444 -2.34 19.37 -4.96
N LEU A 445 -2.61 20.37 -5.81
CA LEU A 445 -3.49 20.19 -6.99
C LEU A 445 -2.99 19.06 -7.89
N LYS A 446 -1.67 18.90 -8.01
CA LYS A 446 -1.06 17.82 -8.76
C LYS A 446 -1.45 16.46 -8.16
N GLN A 447 -1.18 16.23 -6.88
CA GLN A 447 -1.53 14.97 -6.22
C GLN A 447 -3.02 14.63 -6.29
N GLN A 448 -3.90 15.63 -6.24
CA GLN A 448 -5.33 15.39 -6.42
C GLN A 448 -5.67 14.89 -7.82
N ALA A 449 -5.02 15.43 -8.86
CA ALA A 449 -5.17 14.96 -10.23
C ALA A 449 -4.59 13.54 -10.39
N ASP A 450 -3.36 13.30 -9.93
CA ASP A 450 -2.69 12.00 -10.00
C ASP A 450 -3.55 10.89 -9.32
N ILE A 451 -4.17 11.21 -8.18
CA ILE A 451 -5.04 10.27 -7.45
C ILE A 451 -6.39 10.09 -8.16
N TYR A 452 -6.93 11.14 -8.80
CA TYR A 452 -8.12 11.00 -9.63
C TYR A 452 -7.87 10.05 -10.81
N GLU A 453 -6.73 10.18 -11.48
CA GLU A 453 -6.29 9.27 -12.54
C GLU A 453 -6.13 7.85 -11.98
N ALA A 454 -5.48 7.70 -10.82
CA ALA A 454 -5.34 6.40 -10.18
C ALA A 454 -6.67 5.73 -9.83
N LEU A 455 -7.68 6.49 -9.40
CA LEU A 455 -9.04 5.98 -9.20
C LEU A 455 -9.71 5.57 -10.51
N CYS A 456 -9.47 6.32 -11.60
CA CYS A 456 -9.93 5.91 -12.93
C CYS A 456 -9.29 4.58 -13.36
N GLY A 457 -7.97 4.44 -13.17
CA GLY A 457 -7.25 3.19 -13.38
C GLY A 457 -7.79 2.04 -12.53
N ALA A 458 -8.07 2.28 -11.25
CA ALA A 458 -8.66 1.30 -10.34
C ALA A 458 -10.05 0.81 -10.80
N CYS A 459 -10.91 1.73 -11.26
CA CYS A 459 -12.23 1.39 -11.81
C CYS A 459 -12.10 0.57 -13.11
N TYR A 460 -11.14 0.94 -13.96
CA TYR A 460 -10.91 0.26 -15.23
C TYR A 460 -10.37 -1.18 -15.06
N ILE A 461 -9.35 -1.40 -14.22
CA ILE A 461 -8.69 -2.72 -14.06
C ILE A 461 -9.63 -3.80 -13.59
N LYS A 462 -10.66 -3.46 -12.80
CA LYS A 462 -11.60 -4.43 -12.22
C LYS A 462 -12.08 -5.47 -13.24
N ASN A 463 -12.38 -5.03 -14.46
CA ASN A 463 -12.78 -5.88 -15.58
C ASN A 463 -12.01 -5.62 -16.88
N TYR A 464 -11.06 -4.67 -16.88
CA TYR A 464 -10.44 -4.11 -18.10
C TYR A 464 -11.48 -3.61 -19.11
N GLN A 465 -12.57 -3.06 -18.60
CA GLN A 465 -13.71 -2.56 -19.38
C GLN A 465 -14.06 -1.14 -18.95
N PHE A 466 -14.63 -0.37 -19.86
CA PHE A 466 -14.94 1.04 -19.59
C PHE A 466 -16.17 1.25 -18.69
N LYS A 467 -17.01 0.23 -18.47
CA LYS A 467 -18.30 0.38 -17.77
C LYS A 467 -18.18 1.02 -16.39
N ASP A 468 -17.37 0.43 -15.50
CA ASP A 468 -17.21 0.94 -14.13
C ASP A 468 -16.61 2.36 -14.13
N LEU A 469 -15.70 2.66 -15.08
CA LEU A 469 -15.14 4.00 -15.25
C LEU A 469 -16.16 5.02 -15.76
N MET A 470 -17.06 4.64 -16.67
CA MET A 470 -18.14 5.53 -17.12
C MET A 470 -19.10 5.88 -15.99
N ASP A 471 -19.38 4.92 -15.11
CA ASP A 471 -20.20 5.18 -13.92
C ASP A 471 -19.43 6.06 -12.91
N PHE A 472 -18.10 5.93 -12.83
CA PHE A 472 -17.25 6.84 -12.06
C PHE A 472 -17.26 8.27 -12.63
N PHE A 473 -17.17 8.44 -13.95
CA PHE A 473 -17.31 9.75 -14.60
C PHE A 473 -18.65 10.43 -14.31
N LYS A 474 -19.75 9.67 -14.29
CA LYS A 474 -21.07 10.20 -13.90
C LYS A 474 -21.08 10.63 -12.43
N LEU A 475 -20.51 9.81 -11.54
CA LEU A 475 -20.43 10.11 -10.11
C LEU A 475 -19.66 11.41 -9.85
N THR A 476 -18.56 11.62 -10.58
CA THR A 476 -17.68 12.78 -10.42
C THR A 476 -18.12 13.99 -11.25
N ARG A 477 -19.12 13.82 -12.14
CA ARG A 477 -19.56 14.83 -13.12
C ARG A 477 -18.44 15.23 -14.08
N PHE A 478 -17.59 14.27 -14.43
CA PHE A 478 -16.66 14.42 -15.54
C PHE A 478 -17.47 14.68 -16.83
N GLU A 479 -17.06 15.65 -17.64
CA GLU A 479 -17.83 16.19 -18.79
C GLU A 479 -17.91 15.24 -19.99
N PHE A 480 -18.03 13.94 -19.74
CA PHE A 480 -18.08 12.90 -20.76
C PHE A 480 -19.45 12.82 -21.43
N LYS A 481 -19.44 12.87 -22.76
CA LYS A 481 -20.62 12.90 -23.65
C LYS A 481 -20.51 11.92 -24.82
N GLY A 482 -19.63 10.93 -24.70
CA GLY A 482 -19.45 9.91 -25.72
C GLY A 482 -20.74 9.16 -26.02
N SER A 483 -20.99 8.92 -27.30
CA SER A 483 -22.26 8.39 -27.80
C SER A 483 -22.12 7.14 -28.65
N VAL A 484 -20.98 6.93 -29.34
CA VAL A 484 -20.78 5.77 -30.22
C VAL A 484 -20.41 4.55 -29.37
N PRO A 485 -21.29 3.53 -29.24
CA PRO A 485 -21.07 2.44 -28.30
C PRO A 485 -19.79 1.64 -28.55
N GLN A 486 -19.35 1.58 -29.81
CA GLN A 486 -18.17 0.86 -30.26
C GLN A 486 -16.87 1.39 -29.65
N TYR A 487 -16.80 2.67 -29.31
CA TYR A 487 -15.59 3.27 -28.70
C TYR A 487 -15.56 3.06 -27.18
N TYR A 488 -16.67 2.65 -26.59
CA TYR A 488 -16.85 2.55 -25.13
C TYR A 488 -17.23 1.15 -24.66
N LYS A 489 -17.14 0.16 -25.55
CA LYS A 489 -17.36 -1.26 -25.28
C LYS A 489 -16.16 -2.07 -25.73
N GLY A 490 -16.04 -3.29 -25.20
CA GLY A 490 -14.90 -4.17 -25.44
C GLY A 490 -13.77 -3.98 -24.42
N ASN A 491 -12.63 -4.61 -24.70
CA ASN A 491 -11.40 -4.47 -23.94
C ASN A 491 -10.21 -4.56 -24.91
N PRO A 492 -9.08 -3.91 -24.64
CA PRO A 492 -7.90 -3.90 -25.51
C PRO A 492 -6.93 -5.06 -25.22
N LEU A 493 -7.37 -6.14 -24.57
CA LEU A 493 -6.46 -7.18 -24.08
C LEU A 493 -6.09 -8.18 -25.17
N ILE A 494 -4.80 -8.45 -25.29
CA ILE A 494 -4.23 -9.47 -26.17
C ILE A 494 -4.18 -10.79 -25.38
N ASP A 495 -4.43 -11.91 -26.06
CA ASP A 495 -4.26 -13.24 -25.47
C ASP A 495 -2.78 -13.68 -25.57
N PHE A 496 -2.10 -13.71 -24.41
CA PHE A 496 -0.73 -14.19 -24.27
C PHE A 496 -0.63 -15.67 -23.86
N SER A 497 -1.72 -16.44 -23.91
CA SER A 497 -1.69 -17.87 -23.60
C SER A 497 -0.67 -18.61 -24.47
N VAL A 498 0.17 -19.43 -23.83
CA VAL A 498 1.28 -20.12 -24.48
C VAL A 498 0.73 -21.32 -25.25
N ASN A 499 0.86 -21.32 -26.58
CA ASN A 499 0.81 -22.58 -27.32
C ASN A 499 2.04 -23.39 -26.94
N SER A 500 1.86 -24.66 -26.57
CA SER A 500 2.90 -25.58 -26.07
C SER A 500 4.08 -25.82 -27.04
N GLN A 501 4.08 -25.19 -28.21
CA GLN A 501 5.14 -25.23 -29.22
C GLN A 501 6.11 -24.03 -29.17
N ASP A 502 5.81 -22.97 -28.39
CA ASP A 502 6.63 -21.74 -28.29
C ASP A 502 7.49 -21.67 -27.00
N LEU A 503 7.90 -22.83 -26.45
CA LEU A 503 8.84 -22.93 -25.33
C LEU A 503 10.31 -22.69 -25.76
N ASP A 504 10.53 -21.82 -26.72
CA ASP A 504 11.89 -21.40 -27.08
C ASP A 504 12.27 -20.23 -26.16
N HIS A 505 13.14 -20.51 -25.18
CA HIS A 505 13.72 -19.54 -24.24
C HIS A 505 14.74 -18.59 -24.93
N ASP A 506 14.55 -18.33 -26.21
CA ASP A 506 15.44 -17.52 -27.00
C ASP A 506 15.11 -16.02 -26.83
N ASN A 507 15.98 -15.33 -26.09
CA ASN A 507 15.96 -13.89 -25.79
C ASN A 507 16.31 -13.00 -27.00
N ASP A 508 16.34 -13.53 -28.22
CA ASP A 508 16.47 -12.72 -29.42
C ASP A 508 15.30 -11.72 -29.58
N TYR A 509 15.62 -10.51 -30.03
CA TYR A 509 14.63 -9.47 -30.28
C TYR A 509 13.62 -9.89 -31.37
N PRO A 510 12.30 -9.62 -31.21
CA PRO A 510 11.28 -10.20 -32.09
C PRO A 510 11.42 -9.88 -33.57
N LEU A 511 11.85 -8.67 -33.92
CA LEU A 511 11.99 -8.28 -35.33
C LEU A 511 13.04 -9.14 -36.05
N LYS A 512 14.13 -9.55 -35.39
CA LYS A 512 15.14 -10.48 -35.93
C LYS A 512 14.51 -11.80 -36.38
N LYS A 513 13.58 -12.35 -35.58
CA LYS A 513 12.89 -13.60 -35.91
C LYS A 513 11.88 -13.40 -37.04
N GLN A 514 11.19 -12.26 -37.05
CA GLN A 514 10.17 -11.95 -38.06
C GLN A 514 10.77 -11.68 -39.44
N ILE A 515 11.91 -10.98 -39.54
CA ILE A 515 12.55 -10.71 -40.84
C ILE A 515 13.07 -11.97 -41.52
N VAL A 516 13.42 -13.02 -40.77
CA VAL A 516 13.81 -14.32 -41.33
C VAL A 516 12.61 -15.02 -41.98
N LYS A 517 11.42 -14.89 -41.38
CA LYS A 517 10.17 -15.48 -41.92
C LYS A 517 9.61 -14.66 -43.08
N ARG A 518 9.64 -13.33 -42.95
CA ARG A 518 9.16 -12.37 -43.94
C ARG A 518 10.14 -11.19 -43.95
N PRO A 519 11.09 -11.13 -44.89
CA PRO A 519 12.02 -10.02 -44.99
C PRO A 519 11.29 -8.73 -45.42
N PHE A 520 11.95 -7.59 -45.21
CA PHE A 520 11.50 -6.32 -45.78
C PHE A 520 11.34 -6.43 -47.30
N SER A 521 10.31 -5.80 -47.87
CA SER A 521 10.06 -5.81 -49.32
C SER A 521 11.31 -5.40 -50.09
N GLU A 522 11.73 -6.17 -51.10
CA GLU A 522 12.91 -5.88 -51.94
C GLU A 522 12.66 -4.75 -52.94
N THR A 523 11.43 -4.67 -53.45
CA THR A 523 11.01 -3.59 -54.37
C THR A 523 10.29 -2.50 -53.59
N VAL A 524 10.67 -1.25 -53.85
CA VAL A 524 9.98 -0.08 -53.30
C VAL A 524 8.91 0.33 -54.30
N LYS A 525 7.67 0.19 -53.89
CA LYS A 525 6.50 0.64 -54.64
C LYS A 525 5.82 1.75 -53.86
N PHE A 526 5.08 2.59 -54.56
CA PHE A 526 4.23 3.63 -54.00
C PHE A 526 2.89 3.62 -54.73
N ASP A 527 1.87 4.22 -54.14
CA ASP A 527 0.54 4.39 -54.73
C ASP A 527 -0.12 3.07 -55.22
N GLN A 528 0.15 1.95 -54.56
CA GLN A 528 -0.49 0.67 -54.84
C GLN A 528 -1.99 0.70 -54.48
N PRO A 529 -2.84 -0.16 -55.09
CA PRO A 529 -4.28 -0.21 -54.80
C PRO A 529 -4.58 -0.43 -53.30
N LEU A 530 -5.56 0.29 -52.75
CA LEU A 530 -5.90 0.19 -51.32
C LEU A 530 -6.62 -1.14 -51.02
N GLU A 531 -7.25 -1.74 -52.03
CA GLU A 531 -7.88 -3.05 -51.94
C GLU A 531 -6.88 -4.14 -51.57
N GLU A 532 -5.65 -4.10 -52.13
CA GLU A 532 -4.58 -5.03 -51.78
C GLU A 532 -4.14 -4.85 -50.31
N PHE A 533 -4.15 -3.62 -49.81
CA PHE A 533 -3.85 -3.35 -48.40
C PHE A 533 -4.96 -3.84 -47.47
N GLN A 534 -6.21 -3.66 -47.86
CA GLN A 534 -7.36 -4.19 -47.13
C GLN A 534 -7.37 -5.72 -47.09
N ASP A 535 -6.99 -6.38 -48.18
CA ASP A 535 -6.80 -7.82 -48.23
C ASP A 535 -5.67 -8.27 -47.30
N TYR A 536 -4.56 -7.51 -47.26
CA TYR A 536 -3.47 -7.74 -46.31
C TYR A 536 -3.91 -7.60 -44.83
N LEU A 537 -4.72 -6.59 -44.51
CA LEU A 537 -5.29 -6.39 -43.18
C LEU A 537 -6.41 -7.39 -42.85
N GLY A 538 -6.90 -8.14 -43.85
CA GLY A 538 -8.00 -9.09 -43.68
C GLY A 538 -9.35 -8.43 -43.33
N CYS A 539 -9.55 -7.17 -43.71
CA CYS A 539 -10.82 -6.46 -43.52
C CYS A 539 -11.03 -5.31 -44.52
N LYS A 540 -12.31 -5.02 -44.82
CA LYS A 540 -12.67 -3.89 -45.68
C LYS A 540 -12.88 -2.63 -44.85
N LEU A 541 -12.23 -1.54 -45.22
CA LEU A 541 -12.25 -0.29 -44.45
C LEU A 541 -12.75 0.85 -45.35
N ASN A 542 -13.83 1.50 -44.95
CA ASN A 542 -14.43 2.64 -45.65
C ASN A 542 -13.58 3.91 -45.52
N PHE A 543 -12.92 4.11 -44.38
CA PHE A 543 -12.09 5.30 -44.12
C PHE A 543 -10.61 5.09 -44.47
N ILE A 544 -10.24 3.98 -45.13
CA ILE A 544 -8.84 3.70 -45.45
C ILE A 544 -8.20 4.73 -46.38
N ALA A 545 -8.99 5.29 -47.31
CA ALA A 545 -8.52 6.35 -48.18
C ALA A 545 -8.14 7.60 -47.38
N GLU A 546 -8.94 7.98 -46.38
CA GLU A 546 -8.62 9.09 -45.47
C GLU A 546 -7.39 8.76 -44.62
N ALA A 547 -7.32 7.55 -44.05
CA ALA A 547 -6.21 7.10 -43.21
C ALA A 547 -4.86 7.07 -43.96
N MET A 548 -4.87 6.76 -45.26
CA MET A 548 -3.66 6.57 -46.07
C MET A 548 -3.28 7.77 -46.94
N THR A 549 -4.04 8.86 -46.93
CA THR A 549 -3.79 10.04 -47.78
C THR A 549 -3.13 11.16 -46.99
N VAL A 550 -2.00 11.66 -47.51
CA VAL A 550 -1.32 12.83 -46.94
C VAL A 550 -2.30 14.02 -46.83
N ASP A 551 -2.24 14.74 -45.72
CA ASP A 551 -3.11 15.88 -45.35
C ASP A 551 -4.56 15.52 -44.97
N GLN A 552 -4.94 14.24 -44.96
CA GLN A 552 -6.30 13.81 -44.58
C GLN A 552 -6.35 12.97 -43.30
N PHE A 553 -5.25 12.32 -42.93
CA PHE A 553 -5.24 11.35 -41.83
C PHE A 553 -5.23 11.98 -40.42
N GLU A 554 -5.03 13.28 -40.27
CA GLU A 554 -4.70 13.93 -38.98
C GLU A 554 -5.72 13.64 -37.85
N ARG A 555 -7.03 13.60 -38.15
CA ARG A 555 -8.06 13.26 -37.15
C ARG A 555 -7.98 11.80 -36.71
N LEU A 556 -7.65 10.91 -37.65
CA LEU A 556 -7.45 9.49 -37.38
C LEU A 556 -6.14 9.25 -36.65
N GLU A 557 -5.05 9.94 -36.99
CA GLU A 557 -3.78 9.95 -36.22
C GLU A 557 -4.06 10.33 -34.75
N PHE A 558 -4.75 11.44 -34.51
CA PHE A 558 -5.10 11.89 -33.16
C PHE A 558 -5.79 10.81 -32.32
N PHE A 559 -6.74 10.09 -32.93
CA PHE A 559 -7.46 9.02 -32.24
C PHE A 559 -6.58 7.76 -32.11
N GLY A 560 -5.81 7.45 -33.15
CA GLY A 560 -4.88 6.32 -33.27
C GLY A 560 -3.80 6.32 -32.20
N ASP A 561 -3.18 7.47 -31.94
CA ASP A 561 -2.22 7.70 -30.84
C ASP A 561 -2.79 7.20 -29.51
N ALA A 562 -4.02 7.59 -29.17
CA ALA A 562 -4.66 7.20 -27.92
C ALA A 562 -5.07 5.70 -27.90
N ILE A 563 -5.37 5.11 -29.05
CA ILE A 563 -5.71 3.68 -29.19
C ILE A 563 -4.48 2.81 -28.95
N LEU A 564 -3.38 3.12 -29.64
CA LEU A 564 -2.14 2.36 -29.52
C LEU A 564 -1.53 2.51 -28.14
N GLU A 565 -1.61 3.70 -27.55
CA GLU A 565 -1.18 3.91 -26.18
C GLU A 565 -1.96 3.04 -25.19
N LEU A 566 -3.29 3.00 -25.31
CA LEU A 566 -4.12 2.13 -24.47
C LEU A 566 -3.81 0.64 -24.71
N LEU A 567 -3.69 0.21 -25.97
CA LEU A 567 -3.35 -1.16 -26.33
C LEU A 567 -2.05 -1.60 -25.67
N VAL A 568 -0.98 -0.81 -25.81
CA VAL A 568 0.34 -1.18 -25.30
C VAL A 568 0.37 -1.14 -23.77
N ILE A 569 -0.04 -0.04 -23.13
CA ILE A 569 0.16 0.15 -21.69
C ILE A 569 -0.70 -0.80 -20.87
N VAL A 570 -1.96 -1.05 -21.27
CA VAL A 570 -2.83 -1.98 -20.56
C VAL A 570 -2.27 -3.40 -20.60
N ASN A 571 -1.78 -3.85 -21.76
CA ASN A 571 -1.22 -5.20 -21.89
C ASN A 571 0.11 -5.35 -21.15
N VAL A 572 1.01 -4.36 -21.24
CA VAL A 572 2.26 -4.38 -20.46
C VAL A 572 1.96 -4.41 -18.96
N HIS A 573 1.04 -3.55 -18.48
CA HIS A 573 0.63 -3.55 -17.08
C HIS A 573 0.07 -4.91 -16.65
N LYS A 574 -0.87 -5.49 -17.41
CA LYS A 574 -1.52 -6.76 -17.08
C LYS A 574 -0.52 -7.93 -17.05
N GLU A 575 0.37 -8.03 -18.04
CA GLU A 575 1.36 -9.11 -18.08
C GLU A 575 2.44 -8.93 -17.01
N CYS A 576 2.87 -7.70 -16.75
CA CYS A 576 3.75 -7.40 -15.61
C CYS A 576 3.08 -7.74 -14.28
N GLU A 577 1.77 -7.51 -14.14
CA GLU A 577 1.05 -7.87 -12.91
C GLU A 577 1.16 -9.37 -12.59
N LYS A 578 1.09 -10.24 -13.62
CA LYS A 578 1.25 -11.68 -13.48
C LYS A 578 2.64 -12.08 -13.00
N LEU A 579 3.68 -11.39 -13.49
CA LEU A 579 5.08 -11.73 -13.21
C LEU A 579 5.60 -11.13 -11.89
N TYR A 580 5.12 -9.96 -11.48
CA TYR A 580 5.74 -9.20 -10.38
C TYR A 580 4.92 -9.20 -9.07
N TYR A 581 3.63 -9.59 -9.12
CA TYR A 581 2.77 -9.60 -7.94
C TYR A 581 2.46 -11.01 -7.39
N ASN A 582 3.16 -12.05 -7.86
CA ASN A 582 2.98 -13.39 -7.31
C ASN A 582 3.44 -13.44 -5.84
N PRO A 583 2.58 -13.91 -4.90
CA PRO A 583 2.92 -14.02 -3.48
C PRO A 583 4.22 -14.76 -3.20
N ARG A 584 4.52 -15.81 -3.98
CA ARG A 584 5.75 -16.60 -3.83
C ARG A 584 6.99 -15.79 -4.18
N GLN A 585 6.94 -15.02 -5.27
CA GLN A 585 8.08 -14.18 -5.68
C GLN A 585 8.26 -13.00 -4.73
N GLN A 586 7.17 -12.37 -4.26
CA GLN A 586 7.26 -11.35 -3.23
C GLN A 586 7.89 -11.88 -1.94
N GLN A 587 7.53 -13.10 -1.52
CA GLN A 587 8.14 -13.75 -0.37
C GLN A 587 9.63 -14.03 -0.59
N LEU A 588 10.01 -14.61 -1.73
CA LEU A 588 11.42 -14.84 -2.07
C LEU A 588 12.24 -13.53 -2.11
N CYS A 589 11.63 -12.44 -2.54
CA CYS A 589 12.25 -11.12 -2.55
C CYS A 589 12.49 -10.59 -1.12
N ARG A 590 11.51 -10.77 -0.22
CA ARG A 590 11.65 -10.41 1.21
C ARG A 590 12.71 -11.24 1.92
N GLU A 591 12.85 -12.49 1.51
CA GLU A 591 13.87 -13.41 2.01
C GLU A 591 15.26 -13.13 1.40
N GLY A 592 15.40 -12.10 0.54
CA GLY A 592 16.66 -11.76 -0.13
C GLY A 592 17.12 -12.78 -1.17
N LYS A 593 16.27 -13.76 -1.52
CA LYS A 593 16.58 -14.85 -2.45
C LYS A 593 16.51 -14.40 -3.91
N ILE A 594 15.82 -13.29 -4.18
CA ILE A 594 15.78 -12.62 -5.48
C ILE A 594 15.93 -11.10 -5.29
N PRO A 595 16.58 -10.38 -6.22
CA PRO A 595 16.89 -8.97 -6.07
C PRO A 595 15.63 -8.08 -5.98
N GLN A 596 15.73 -6.99 -5.18
CA GLN A 596 14.61 -6.08 -4.84
C GLN A 596 14.01 -5.28 -6.01
N LYS A 597 14.60 -5.37 -7.22
CA LYS A 597 14.17 -4.67 -8.46
C LYS A 597 12.87 -5.22 -9.10
N LEU A 598 12.07 -5.98 -8.36
CA LEU A 598 10.98 -6.84 -8.88
C LEU A 598 9.57 -6.30 -8.65
N LEU A 599 9.39 -5.03 -8.31
CA LEU A 599 8.08 -4.40 -8.29
C LEU A 599 7.95 -3.53 -9.54
N LEU A 600 6.90 -3.79 -10.33
CA LEU A 600 6.54 -2.91 -11.45
C LEU A 600 6.47 -1.49 -10.92
N CYS A 601 7.39 -0.64 -11.35
CA CYS A 601 7.40 0.76 -10.96
C CYS A 601 6.86 1.62 -12.11
N PRO A 602 6.40 2.85 -11.82
CA PRO A 602 5.85 3.74 -12.84
C PRO A 602 6.85 4.03 -13.96
N GLY A 603 8.14 4.11 -13.60
CA GLY A 603 9.22 4.29 -14.54
C GLY A 603 9.32 3.17 -15.58
N MET A 604 9.05 1.92 -15.20
CA MET A 604 9.10 0.77 -16.11
C MET A 604 7.98 0.81 -17.16
N LEU A 605 6.76 1.13 -16.73
CA LEU A 605 5.64 1.31 -17.64
C LEU A 605 5.83 2.56 -18.54
N HIS A 606 6.46 3.62 -18.02
CA HIS A 606 6.80 4.80 -18.81
C HIS A 606 7.87 4.45 -19.85
N THR A 607 8.84 3.61 -19.49
CA THR A 607 9.81 3.06 -20.44
C THR A 607 9.12 2.24 -21.53
N ALA A 608 8.07 1.48 -21.21
CA ALA A 608 7.28 0.76 -22.21
C ALA A 608 6.63 1.74 -23.21
N LYS A 609 6.00 2.80 -22.69
CA LYS A 609 5.42 3.89 -23.50
C LYS A 609 6.44 4.44 -24.50
N ILE A 610 7.58 4.93 -24.01
CA ILE A 610 8.59 5.57 -24.87
C ILE A 610 9.39 4.59 -25.74
N SER A 611 9.26 3.28 -25.53
CA SER A 611 9.98 2.27 -26.34
C SER A 611 9.10 1.67 -27.43
N LEU A 612 7.84 1.37 -27.12
CA LEU A 612 6.91 0.67 -28.02
C LEU A 612 5.96 1.63 -28.76
N LEU A 613 5.94 2.91 -28.38
CA LEU A 613 5.16 3.97 -29.04
C LEU A 613 6.07 5.12 -29.51
N ASP A 614 7.38 4.87 -29.63
CA ASP A 614 8.28 5.81 -30.27
C ASP A 614 7.96 5.90 -31.77
N SER A 615 8.09 7.09 -32.36
CA SER A 615 7.85 7.29 -33.79
C SER A 615 8.80 6.46 -34.66
N GLY A 616 10.03 6.20 -34.20
CA GLY A 616 10.97 5.30 -34.86
C GLY A 616 10.51 3.84 -34.83
N PHE A 617 10.02 3.37 -33.68
CA PHE A 617 9.44 2.02 -33.57
C PHE A 617 8.22 1.87 -34.49
N MET A 618 7.22 2.76 -34.35
CA MET A 618 5.97 2.69 -35.11
C MET A 618 6.22 2.87 -36.62
N GLY A 619 7.09 3.81 -37.00
CA GLY A 619 7.46 3.99 -38.39
C GLY A 619 8.22 2.80 -38.97
N THR A 620 9.06 2.11 -38.17
CA THR A 620 9.70 0.86 -38.61
C THR A 620 8.67 -0.23 -38.83
N MET A 621 7.69 -0.38 -37.92
CA MET A 621 6.59 -1.33 -38.08
C MET A 621 5.76 -1.02 -39.33
N ALA A 622 5.43 0.24 -39.56
CA ALA A 622 4.72 0.67 -40.76
C ALA A 622 5.47 0.31 -42.05
N ILE A 623 6.79 0.49 -42.07
CA ILE A 623 7.64 0.09 -43.21
C ILE A 623 7.67 -1.44 -43.36
N TYR A 624 7.86 -2.18 -42.26
CA TYR A 624 7.86 -3.64 -42.25
C TYR A 624 6.54 -4.24 -42.76
N HIS A 625 5.42 -3.61 -42.41
CA HIS A 625 4.08 -3.98 -42.86
C HIS A 625 3.67 -3.32 -44.20
N ASN A 626 4.61 -2.69 -44.92
CA ASN A 626 4.42 -2.11 -46.26
C ASN A 626 3.42 -0.95 -46.37
N PHE A 627 3.13 -0.20 -45.29
CA PHE A 627 2.21 0.94 -45.34
C PHE A 627 2.62 1.98 -46.39
N HIS A 628 3.92 2.20 -46.55
CA HIS A 628 4.49 3.13 -47.53
C HIS A 628 4.07 2.82 -48.97
N GLN A 629 3.76 1.57 -49.29
CA GLN A 629 3.37 1.17 -50.65
C GLN A 629 1.96 1.66 -51.02
N TYR A 630 1.11 1.85 -50.01
CA TYR A 630 -0.31 2.16 -50.18
C TYR A 630 -0.67 3.60 -49.81
N ALA A 631 0.28 4.34 -49.21
CA ALA A 631 0.14 5.75 -48.90
C ALA A 631 -0.04 6.57 -50.19
N ARG A 632 -1.01 7.48 -50.17
CA ARG A 632 -1.41 8.33 -51.30
C ARG A 632 -0.84 9.73 -51.18
N ASN A 633 -0.39 10.28 -52.30
CA ASN A 633 0.15 11.65 -52.40
C ASN A 633 1.42 11.88 -51.57
N LEU A 634 2.24 10.86 -51.33
CA LEU A 634 3.53 11.03 -50.66
C LEU A 634 4.46 11.93 -51.50
N PRO A 635 5.00 13.04 -50.93
CA PRO A 635 5.99 13.86 -51.62
C PRO A 635 7.23 13.06 -52.00
N LYS A 636 7.84 13.40 -53.14
CA LYS A 636 9.01 12.69 -53.66
C LYS A 636 10.21 12.68 -52.69
N GLU A 637 10.38 13.74 -51.92
CA GLU A 637 11.40 13.84 -50.86
C GLU A 637 11.17 12.82 -49.73
N ILE A 638 9.92 12.63 -49.33
CA ILE A 638 9.53 11.62 -48.35
C ILE A 638 9.71 10.22 -48.94
N GLN A 639 9.31 9.98 -50.18
CA GLN A 639 9.53 8.70 -50.87
C GLN A 639 11.02 8.32 -50.92
N ASN A 640 11.90 9.28 -51.24
CA ASN A 640 13.35 9.09 -51.23
C ASN A 640 13.86 8.77 -49.82
N SER A 641 13.32 9.44 -48.80
CA SER A 641 13.70 9.22 -47.40
C SER A 641 13.28 7.82 -46.92
N ILE A 642 12.07 7.37 -47.26
CA ILE A 642 11.59 6.00 -47.01
C ILE A 642 12.48 4.98 -47.72
N THR A 643 12.84 5.24 -48.98
CA THR A 643 13.72 4.34 -49.76
C THR A 643 15.08 4.19 -49.09
N LYS A 644 15.67 5.30 -48.62
CA LYS A 644 16.92 5.29 -47.88
C LYS A 644 16.80 4.55 -46.55
N ALA A 645 15.74 4.81 -45.78
CA ALA A 645 15.47 4.15 -44.51
C ALA A 645 15.33 2.62 -44.70
N LEU A 646 14.58 2.20 -45.73
CA LEU A 646 14.39 0.79 -46.06
C LEU A 646 15.71 0.10 -46.42
N GLY A 647 16.61 0.78 -47.15
CA GLY A 647 17.96 0.27 -47.41
C GLY A 647 18.73 -0.02 -46.12
N LEU A 648 18.73 0.93 -45.18
CA LEU A 648 19.38 0.77 -43.89
C LEU A 648 18.76 -0.33 -43.03
N LEU A 649 17.42 -0.45 -43.02
CA LEU A 649 16.70 -1.46 -42.26
C LEU A 649 16.96 -2.88 -42.79
N ARG A 650 17.21 -3.05 -44.10
CA ARG A 650 17.55 -4.36 -44.70
C ARG A 650 18.94 -4.85 -44.30
N GLU A 651 19.85 -3.94 -43.98
CA GLU A 651 21.22 -4.26 -43.59
C GLU A 651 21.33 -4.63 -42.10
N ASP A 652 20.38 -4.18 -41.26
CA ASP A 652 20.38 -4.48 -39.82
C ASP A 652 19.88 -5.91 -39.53
N GLN A 653 20.50 -6.53 -38.53
CA GLN A 653 20.16 -7.83 -37.99
C GLN A 653 19.21 -7.74 -36.78
N PHE A 654 18.92 -6.53 -36.28
CA PHE A 654 18.04 -6.25 -35.14
C PHE A 654 18.32 -7.14 -33.92
N THR A 655 19.60 -7.26 -33.54
CA THR A 655 20.03 -8.17 -32.48
C THR A 655 19.49 -7.82 -31.09
N ASP A 656 19.09 -6.56 -30.88
CA ASP A 656 18.51 -6.09 -29.61
C ASP A 656 17.55 -4.91 -29.82
N PHE A 657 16.75 -4.62 -28.79
CA PHE A 657 15.72 -3.58 -28.81
C PHE A 657 16.23 -2.16 -29.05
N ARG A 658 17.53 -1.87 -28.81
CA ARG A 658 18.09 -0.52 -28.89
C ARG A 658 18.28 -0.08 -30.34
N ARG A 659 18.42 -1.05 -31.26
CA ARG A 659 18.64 -0.80 -32.69
C ARG A 659 17.47 -0.05 -33.32
N ILE A 660 16.24 -0.45 -33.01
CA ILE A 660 15.06 0.07 -33.72
C ILE A 660 14.87 1.59 -33.53
N ASN A 661 15.08 2.10 -32.32
CA ASN A 661 14.91 3.53 -32.03
C ASN A 661 16.04 4.41 -32.60
N GLN A 662 17.19 3.83 -32.99
CA GLN A 662 18.25 4.58 -33.69
C GLN A 662 17.85 5.02 -35.10
N TYR A 663 16.86 4.34 -35.69
CA TYR A 663 16.32 4.66 -37.01
C TYR A 663 15.28 5.78 -37.00
N SER A 664 14.83 6.24 -35.83
CA SER A 664 13.86 7.33 -35.68
C SER A 664 14.22 8.58 -36.51
N GLN A 665 15.50 8.97 -36.54
CA GLN A 665 15.99 10.11 -37.31
C GLN A 665 15.97 9.90 -38.84
N TYR A 666 15.94 8.65 -39.31
CA TYR A 666 15.95 8.32 -40.73
C TYR A 666 14.55 8.00 -41.27
N ILE A 667 13.62 7.64 -40.39
CA ILE A 667 12.25 7.29 -40.75
C ILE A 667 11.39 8.56 -40.74
N PRO A 668 10.73 8.91 -41.85
CA PRO A 668 9.83 10.06 -41.87
C PRO A 668 8.67 9.90 -40.89
N LYS A 669 8.36 10.94 -40.10
CA LYS A 669 7.27 10.94 -39.09
C LYS A 669 5.94 10.46 -39.66
N ILE A 670 5.63 10.80 -40.91
CA ILE A 670 4.40 10.35 -41.58
C ILE A 670 4.20 8.83 -41.53
N MET A 671 5.26 8.02 -41.44
CA MET A 671 5.13 6.57 -41.30
C MET A 671 4.52 6.16 -39.96
N SER A 672 4.85 6.84 -38.86
CA SER A 672 4.16 6.63 -37.58
C SER A 672 2.73 7.15 -37.62
N ASP A 673 2.52 8.29 -38.26
CA ASP A 673 1.19 8.92 -38.31
C ASP A 673 0.19 8.05 -39.12
N LEU A 674 0.65 7.44 -40.22
CA LEU A 674 -0.10 6.45 -40.99
C LEU A 674 -0.37 5.15 -40.20
N TRP A 675 0.58 4.74 -39.35
CA TRP A 675 0.41 3.58 -38.48
C TRP A 675 -0.70 3.81 -37.44
N GLU A 676 -0.77 5.01 -36.88
CA GLU A 676 -1.82 5.41 -35.93
C GLU A 676 -3.17 5.58 -36.63
N SER A 677 -3.20 6.24 -37.79
CA SER A 677 -4.45 6.53 -38.52
C SER A 677 -5.20 5.26 -38.94
N VAL A 678 -4.48 4.21 -39.36
CA VAL A 678 -5.08 2.92 -39.71
C VAL A 678 -5.63 2.20 -38.49
N ALA A 679 -4.96 2.29 -37.34
CA ALA A 679 -5.48 1.74 -36.08
C ALA A 679 -6.82 2.41 -35.69
N ALA A 680 -6.92 3.74 -35.85
CA ALA A 680 -8.15 4.47 -35.64
C ALA A 680 -9.25 4.08 -36.63
N CYS A 681 -8.91 3.89 -37.90
CA CYS A 681 -9.84 3.43 -38.93
C CYS A 681 -10.45 2.06 -38.57
N ILE A 682 -9.62 1.10 -38.15
CA ILE A 682 -10.07 -0.23 -37.71
C ILE A 682 -10.97 -0.11 -36.48
N LEU A 683 -10.58 0.68 -35.48
CA LEU A 683 -11.42 0.87 -34.29
C LEU A 683 -12.76 1.52 -34.65
N ALA A 684 -12.74 2.54 -35.53
CA ALA A 684 -13.92 3.29 -35.94
C ALA A 684 -14.97 2.39 -36.61
N GLU A 685 -14.53 1.39 -37.38
CA GLU A 685 -15.42 0.55 -38.19
C GLU A 685 -15.76 -0.81 -37.57
N TYR A 686 -14.81 -1.44 -36.85
CA TYR A 686 -14.99 -2.78 -36.28
C TYR A 686 -14.81 -2.88 -34.77
N GLY A 687 -14.21 -1.88 -34.12
CA GLY A 687 -14.04 -1.84 -32.67
C GLY A 687 -12.84 -2.66 -32.17
N TRP A 688 -12.73 -2.80 -30.85
CA TRP A 688 -11.53 -3.34 -30.20
C TRP A 688 -11.18 -4.77 -30.62
N GLU A 689 -12.16 -5.61 -30.90
CA GLU A 689 -11.94 -7.01 -31.30
C GLU A 689 -11.06 -7.09 -32.55
N LYS A 690 -11.35 -6.26 -33.56
CA LYS A 690 -10.56 -6.24 -34.80
C LYS A 690 -9.22 -5.53 -34.66
N VAL A 691 -9.14 -4.51 -33.79
CA VAL A 691 -7.85 -3.89 -33.42
C VAL A 691 -6.92 -4.92 -32.78
N ILE A 692 -7.42 -5.77 -31.89
CA ILE A 692 -6.62 -6.83 -31.26
C ILE A 692 -6.20 -7.88 -32.29
N GLU A 693 -7.12 -8.31 -33.15
CA GLU A 693 -6.83 -9.31 -34.20
C GLU A 693 -5.69 -8.87 -35.12
N ILE A 694 -5.61 -7.57 -35.45
CA ILE A 694 -4.60 -7.02 -36.37
C ILE A 694 -3.41 -6.44 -35.59
N TYR A 695 -3.61 -5.32 -34.90
CA TYR A 695 -2.54 -4.62 -34.19
C TYR A 695 -2.12 -5.34 -32.93
N GLY A 696 -3.04 -5.99 -32.23
CA GLY A 696 -2.70 -6.81 -31.06
C GLY A 696 -1.71 -7.91 -31.42
N GLU A 697 -1.94 -8.65 -32.49
CA GLU A 697 -1.00 -9.68 -32.97
C GLU A 697 0.33 -9.09 -33.49
N MET A 698 0.32 -7.90 -34.10
CA MET A 698 1.55 -7.20 -34.50
C MET A 698 2.40 -6.77 -33.28
N TYR A 699 1.77 -6.26 -32.22
CA TYR A 699 2.45 -5.78 -31.00
C TYR A 699 2.81 -6.90 -30.01
N LYS A 700 2.03 -7.99 -29.99
CA LYS A 700 2.17 -9.12 -29.06
C LYS A 700 3.60 -9.61 -28.83
N PRO A 701 4.42 -9.91 -29.87
CA PRO A 701 5.75 -10.42 -29.63
C PRO A 701 6.69 -9.38 -28.99
N TYR A 702 6.48 -8.08 -29.29
CA TYR A 702 7.25 -6.98 -28.70
C TYR A 702 6.85 -6.70 -27.26
N ILE A 703 5.55 -6.74 -26.95
CA ILE A 703 5.06 -6.63 -25.57
C ILE A 703 5.61 -7.78 -24.73
N LYS A 704 5.54 -9.02 -25.23
CA LYS A 704 6.08 -10.19 -24.54
C LYS A 704 7.59 -10.03 -24.25
N TYR A 705 8.37 -9.71 -25.27
CA TYR A 705 9.81 -9.46 -25.12
C TYR A 705 10.10 -8.35 -24.10
N PHE A 706 9.35 -7.24 -24.16
CA PHE A 706 9.54 -6.11 -23.27
C PHE A 706 9.25 -6.50 -21.82
N VAL A 707 8.15 -7.20 -21.56
CA VAL A 707 7.74 -7.65 -20.22
C VAL A 707 8.77 -8.63 -19.64
N GLU A 708 9.28 -9.57 -20.44
CA GLU A 708 10.31 -10.53 -20.03
C GLU A 708 11.67 -9.85 -19.71
N ASN A 709 11.95 -8.70 -20.34
CA ASN A 709 13.23 -7.99 -20.23
C ASN A 709 13.12 -6.61 -19.54
N ILE A 710 11.99 -6.29 -18.90
CA ILE A 710 11.64 -4.92 -18.48
C ILE A 710 12.67 -4.30 -17.54
N SER A 711 13.25 -5.09 -16.63
CA SER A 711 14.27 -4.59 -15.70
C SER A 711 15.55 -4.17 -16.43
N LEU A 712 15.99 -4.94 -17.42
CA LEU A 712 17.18 -4.65 -18.22
C LEU A 712 16.95 -3.42 -19.11
N ILE A 713 15.78 -3.34 -19.75
CA ILE A 713 15.40 -2.22 -20.60
C ILE A 713 15.28 -0.94 -19.78
N TYR A 714 14.64 -1.00 -18.62
CA TYR A 714 14.51 0.13 -17.70
C TYR A 714 15.87 0.65 -17.21
N ASP A 715 16.75 -0.22 -16.71
CA ASP A 715 18.09 0.15 -16.23
C ASP A 715 18.91 0.84 -17.35
N PHE A 716 18.80 0.33 -18.58
CA PHE A 716 19.44 0.94 -19.74
C PHE A 716 18.90 2.35 -20.04
N CYS A 717 17.58 2.54 -20.07
CA CYS A 717 16.97 3.84 -20.33
C CYS A 717 17.34 4.88 -19.26
N GLN A 718 17.44 4.47 -17.99
CA GLN A 718 17.89 5.34 -16.91
C GLN A 718 19.37 5.74 -17.05
N SER A 719 20.25 4.80 -17.38
CA SER A 719 21.68 5.09 -17.55
C SER A 719 21.98 6.02 -18.73
N THR A 720 21.22 5.93 -19.81
CA THR A 720 21.38 6.78 -21.01
C THR A 720 20.74 8.16 -20.86
N GLY A 721 19.68 8.30 -20.05
CA GLY A 721 19.08 9.59 -19.70
C GLY A 721 20.01 10.51 -18.92
N ASN A 722 20.84 9.95 -18.02
CA ASN A 722 21.83 10.71 -17.23
C ASN A 722 23.06 11.18 -18.03
N VAL A 723 23.20 10.80 -19.30
CA VAL A 723 24.30 11.26 -20.18
C VAL A 723 23.85 12.47 -21.04
N LYS A 724 22.57 12.85 -20.99
CA LYS A 724 22.01 14.03 -21.66
C LYS A 724 21.63 15.17 -20.70
N SER A 725 22.11 15.16 -19.45
CA SER A 725 21.99 16.28 -18.51
C SER A 725 23.26 17.11 -18.45
#